data_AF-A0A8W8KUJ3-F1
#
_entry.id   AF-A0A8W8KUJ3-F1
#
_cell.length_a   1.000
_cell.length_b   1.000
_cell.length_c   1.000
_cell.angle_alpha   90.00
_cell.angle_beta   90.00
_cell.angle_gamma   90.00
#
_symmetry.space_group_name_H-M   'P 1'
#
loop_
_entity.id
_entity.type
_entity.pdbx_description
1 polymer ?
#
loop_
_entity_poly.entity_id
_entity_poly.type
_entity_poly.pdbx_seq_one_letter_code
_entity_poly.pdbx_strand_id
1 'polypeptide(L)'
;EVSRPTGSVQTTQQEDDIVTMEDDYQALTSKEETDLDQLMSECKIAISNAELFAEQLSKQLSVLDGANIHSIMGSEDQVLNLMRLLDDGIRSAETIEDKLDFYDSILQNVKDQMEVMKEKDALINTRNKNHQLLLEELDNLVKQLDIDTRHLKALTDGDLSTPGGICECTTAAHILQRCLNADIHPALNQMAAVEEQQRKFTRFSDKFGKRLAYHLNNLFIQQGNVLGETLSRQVPEFKLPPHHSAHRDLTPYADLMLWLKNSDFDCFTQLSKVYTQNLSKLYNKEIQDFLEMAKQKLGTKPDKNKLGVGLSAQARALSGSSSSLNRKMSGSVQSLNSDSISMHGSSHDLAMRHLFDQIIDKILSELEPVCLAEQDFCVRFFHLAGDISVNKEAKQEEESDDVWKPLQPSAPEVVRHMNEEVRRMMGELFPNLESELEAFVSYADRLDGFNSMYMLVRMSQHVNNAQDTGSFLSLMFASCLVKIKRNFDKFIANQIKAIQDFKVSKKSRCGIIAFVHNFEEFANQAESIFKGSDRHTHLDKSYKALVVVIYEQIVRVASESQKTPKDVVMMENFHHMYSTLSTLKIPCLESDRKEAKQIYQDNLNSYTLNLLGRPLEKLHVFFEGVQNRVATGVKPEEVGFQLAFSKQELRKVIKEYPVKEVKKGLDGIYKKTLKDLCEEENLLQVVWFSMQDEFIKQIKHYEDLINQCYPDSGITLEFKVDDVLSFFSEIAQNH
;
A
#
# COMPACT_ATOMS: atom_id res chain seq x y z
N GLU A 1 -41.35 -51.79 53.93
CA GLU A 1 -39.87 -51.86 53.96
C GLU A 1 -39.37 -50.60 54.64
N VAL A 2 -38.68 -50.57 55.78
CA VAL A 2 -38.09 -51.58 56.67
C VAL A 2 -38.15 -50.99 58.09
N SER A 3 -38.72 -51.77 59.01
CA SER A 3 -38.33 -51.98 60.40
C SER A 3 -37.81 -50.81 61.28
N ARG A 4 -38.63 -50.42 62.27
CA ARG A 4 -38.19 -50.39 63.69
C ARG A 4 -37.79 -51.84 64.09
N PRO A 5 -37.25 -52.14 65.28
CA PRO A 5 -36.23 -51.54 66.14
C PRO A 5 -35.29 -52.64 66.70
N THR A 6 -34.32 -52.31 67.54
CA THR A 6 -33.75 -53.22 68.57
C THR A 6 -33.48 -52.32 69.79
N GLY A 7 -34.13 -52.48 70.95
CA GLY A 7 -34.31 -53.72 71.72
C GLY A 7 -32.94 -54.08 72.27
N SER A 8 -32.63 -53.96 73.56
CA SER A 8 -33.32 -54.51 74.74
C SER A 8 -32.84 -53.74 75.98
N VAL A 9 -33.66 -53.25 76.92
CA VAL A 9 -34.70 -53.94 77.72
C VAL A 9 -34.11 -55.03 78.60
N GLN A 10 -34.59 -55.01 79.86
CA GLN A 10 -34.58 -56.10 80.83
C GLN A 10 -33.24 -56.34 81.55
N THR A 11 -33.20 -56.57 82.85
CA THR A 11 -34.24 -57.10 83.75
C THR A 11 -33.70 -56.86 85.16
N THR A 12 -34.44 -56.30 86.12
CA THR A 12 -35.41 -56.98 86.99
C THR A 12 -34.94 -58.33 87.55
N GLN A 13 -35.40 -58.62 88.77
CA GLN A 13 -35.25 -59.88 89.51
C GLN A 13 -33.94 -59.94 90.29
N GLN A 14 -33.90 -60.22 91.58
CA GLN A 14 -34.68 -61.06 92.49
C GLN A 14 -34.06 -60.72 93.88
N GLU A 15 -34.54 -61.07 95.06
CA GLU A 15 -35.48 -62.06 95.57
C GLU A 15 -35.64 -61.71 97.05
N ASP A 16 -36.72 -62.20 97.64
CA ASP A 16 -36.98 -62.20 99.07
C ASP A 16 -35.80 -62.77 99.88
N ASP A 17 -35.39 -62.04 100.92
CA ASP A 17 -34.73 -62.62 102.10
C ASP A 17 -35.46 -62.17 103.37
N ILE A 18 -36.39 -63.04 103.71
CA ILE A 18 -36.96 -63.41 105.01
C ILE A 18 -36.23 -62.79 106.22
N VAL A 19 -36.98 -61.99 107.01
CA VAL A 19 -36.85 -62.04 108.46
C VAL A 19 -38.19 -62.45 109.04
N THR A 20 -38.28 -63.74 109.28
CA THR A 20 -39.13 -64.38 110.28
C THR A 20 -39.04 -63.60 111.60
N MET A 21 -40.19 -63.18 112.11
CA MET A 21 -40.37 -63.05 113.54
C MET A 21 -40.21 -64.46 114.14
N GLU A 22 -39.01 -64.78 114.61
CA GLU A 22 -38.88 -65.76 115.68
C GLU A 22 -39.23 -65.04 116.98
N ASP A 23 -40.48 -65.23 117.39
CA ASP A 23 -40.87 -65.23 118.79
C ASP A 23 -39.84 -66.07 119.55
N ASP A 24 -39.13 -65.47 120.50
CA ASP A 24 -38.52 -66.26 121.56
C ASP A 24 -38.63 -65.58 122.91
N TYR A 25 -39.24 -66.36 123.80
CA TYR A 25 -39.90 -65.95 125.02
C TYR A 25 -38.93 -65.38 126.04
N GLN A 26 -39.33 -64.23 126.57
CA GLN A 26 -38.71 -63.44 127.61
C GLN A 26 -38.71 -64.20 128.96
N ALA A 27 -37.52 -64.47 129.51
CA ALA A 27 -37.40 -64.73 130.94
C ALA A 27 -37.72 -63.42 131.67
N LEU A 28 -38.59 -63.49 132.68
CA LEU A 28 -39.19 -62.31 133.32
C LEU A 28 -38.12 -61.24 133.60
N THR A 29 -38.36 -60.06 133.06
CA THR A 29 -37.44 -58.93 133.24
C THR A 29 -37.63 -58.43 134.67
N SER A 30 -36.63 -57.78 135.30
CA SER A 30 -36.78 -57.32 136.70
C SER A 30 -38.02 -56.45 136.96
N LYS A 31 -38.54 -55.80 135.90
CA LYS A 31 -39.81 -55.07 135.89
C LYS A 31 -41.01 -55.96 136.23
N GLU A 32 -41.01 -57.23 135.87
CA GLU A 32 -42.14 -58.14 136.11
C GLU A 32 -42.04 -58.86 137.46
N GLU A 33 -40.84 -59.15 137.97
CA GLU A 33 -40.69 -59.71 139.33
C GLU A 33 -41.10 -58.67 140.39
N THR A 34 -40.70 -57.39 140.22
CA THR A 34 -41.16 -56.31 141.10
C THR A 34 -42.63 -55.94 140.89
N ASP A 35 -43.14 -55.94 139.66
CA ASP A 35 -44.56 -55.67 139.42
C ASP A 35 -45.44 -56.84 139.88
N LEU A 36 -44.97 -58.09 139.83
CA LEU A 36 -45.68 -59.25 140.39
C LEU A 36 -45.65 -59.20 141.93
N ASP A 37 -44.55 -58.79 142.56
CA ASP A 37 -44.50 -58.53 144.01
C ASP A 37 -45.40 -57.34 144.40
N GLN A 38 -45.46 -56.29 143.59
CA GLN A 38 -46.34 -55.13 143.82
C GLN A 38 -47.82 -55.50 143.63
N LEU A 39 -48.13 -56.30 142.62
CA LEU A 39 -49.47 -56.82 142.36
C LEU A 39 -49.89 -57.86 143.41
N MET A 40 -48.97 -58.69 143.91
CA MET A 40 -49.20 -59.60 145.05
C MET A 40 -49.36 -58.82 146.37
N SER A 41 -48.72 -57.64 146.52
CA SER A 41 -48.92 -56.72 147.63
C SER A 41 -50.28 -56.02 147.57
N GLU A 42 -50.72 -55.55 146.40
CA GLU A 42 -52.05 -54.97 146.20
C GLU A 42 -53.16 -56.04 146.34
N CYS A 43 -52.88 -57.27 145.90
CA CYS A 43 -53.76 -58.43 146.06
C CYS A 43 -53.85 -58.98 147.49
N LYS A 44 -53.10 -58.49 148.48
CA LYS A 44 -53.37 -58.87 149.89
C LYS A 44 -54.76 -58.45 150.36
N ILE A 45 -55.34 -57.43 149.73
CA ILE A 45 -56.73 -57.01 149.96
C ILE A 45 -57.72 -57.99 149.28
N ALA A 46 -57.31 -58.70 148.23
CA ALA A 46 -58.13 -59.66 147.49
C ALA A 46 -58.53 -60.91 148.31
N ILE A 47 -57.86 -61.22 149.42
CA ILE A 47 -58.27 -62.33 150.31
C ILE A 47 -59.54 -61.97 151.11
N SER A 48 -59.78 -60.67 151.35
CA SER A 48 -60.92 -60.26 152.18
C SER A 48 -62.17 -59.87 151.38
N ASN A 49 -62.07 -59.51 150.09
CA ASN A 49 -63.24 -59.22 149.24
C ASN A 49 -62.91 -59.13 147.73
N ALA A 50 -63.27 -60.17 146.95
CA ALA A 50 -63.01 -60.24 145.50
C ALA A 50 -63.89 -59.30 144.64
N GLU A 51 -64.99 -58.78 145.20
CA GLU A 51 -66.03 -58.07 144.44
C GLU A 51 -65.60 -56.65 144.00
N LEU A 52 -64.84 -55.93 144.84
CA LEU A 52 -64.30 -54.60 144.49
C LEU A 52 -63.19 -54.66 143.41
N PHE A 53 -62.45 -55.76 143.33
CA PHE A 53 -61.36 -55.91 142.36
C PHE A 53 -61.87 -56.15 140.94
N ALA A 54 -62.90 -57.00 140.78
CA ALA A 54 -63.53 -57.22 139.47
C ALA A 54 -64.15 -55.93 138.89
N GLU A 55 -64.72 -55.08 139.75
CA GLU A 55 -65.31 -53.79 139.35
C GLU A 55 -64.24 -52.80 138.84
N GLN A 56 -63.06 -52.78 139.47
CA GLN A 56 -61.95 -51.93 139.03
C GLN A 56 -61.34 -52.39 137.70
N LEU A 57 -61.25 -53.70 137.46
CA LEU A 57 -60.72 -54.28 136.22
C LEU A 57 -61.70 -54.10 135.04
N SER A 58 -63.01 -54.24 135.29
CA SER A 58 -64.07 -53.92 134.31
C SER A 58 -64.02 -52.45 133.88
N LYS A 59 -63.78 -51.54 134.82
CA LYS A 59 -63.66 -50.10 134.55
C LYS A 59 -62.43 -49.77 133.70
N GLN A 60 -61.30 -50.43 133.93
CA GLN A 60 -60.10 -50.24 133.10
C GLN A 60 -60.27 -50.80 131.69
N LEU A 61 -60.91 -51.96 131.53
CA LEU A 61 -61.20 -52.54 130.21
C LEU A 61 -62.11 -51.61 129.37
N SER A 62 -63.16 -51.07 129.99
CA SER A 62 -64.08 -50.13 129.33
C SER A 62 -63.40 -48.84 128.85
N VAL A 63 -62.41 -48.33 129.59
CA VAL A 63 -61.64 -47.15 129.17
C VAL A 63 -60.73 -47.49 127.99
N LEU A 64 -60.13 -48.69 127.97
CA LEU A 64 -59.26 -49.13 126.88
C LEU A 64 -60.04 -49.37 125.58
N ASP A 65 -61.21 -50.02 125.66
CA ASP A 65 -62.10 -50.21 124.50
C ASP A 65 -62.56 -48.86 123.93
N GLY A 66 -62.85 -47.88 124.81
CA GLY A 66 -63.16 -46.51 124.41
C GLY A 66 -62.01 -45.81 123.68
N ALA A 67 -60.76 -46.01 124.12
CA ALA A 67 -59.58 -45.44 123.48
C ALA A 67 -59.28 -46.11 122.12
N ASN A 68 -59.46 -47.42 122.01
CA ASN A 68 -59.16 -48.18 120.79
C ASN A 68 -60.16 -47.85 119.66
N ILE A 69 -61.46 -47.72 120.00
CA ILE A 69 -62.49 -47.24 119.05
C ILE A 69 -62.15 -45.83 118.56
N HIS A 70 -61.69 -44.93 119.44
CA HIS A 70 -61.31 -43.57 119.05
C HIS A 70 -60.08 -43.54 118.12
N SER A 71 -59.11 -44.43 118.32
CA SER A 71 -57.91 -44.49 117.48
C SER A 71 -58.19 -45.07 116.08
N ILE A 72 -59.04 -46.10 115.97
CA ILE A 72 -59.46 -46.64 114.67
C ILE A 72 -60.30 -45.60 113.91
N MET A 73 -61.27 -44.98 114.60
CA MET A 73 -62.13 -43.93 114.03
C MET A 73 -61.33 -42.70 113.57
N GLY A 74 -60.24 -42.34 114.26
CA GLY A 74 -59.36 -41.25 113.85
C GLY A 74 -58.45 -41.56 112.65
N SER A 75 -58.14 -42.85 112.41
CA SER A 75 -57.25 -43.28 111.32
C SER A 75 -57.96 -43.51 109.99
N GLU A 76 -59.23 -43.91 110.02
CA GLU A 76 -60.06 -44.10 108.82
C GLU A 76 -60.25 -42.78 108.05
N ASP A 77 -60.51 -41.69 108.79
CA ASP A 77 -60.63 -40.34 108.22
C ASP A 77 -59.33 -39.87 107.53
N GLN A 78 -58.16 -40.21 108.07
CA GLN A 78 -56.88 -39.81 107.47
C GLN A 78 -56.56 -40.58 106.19
N VAL A 79 -56.83 -41.88 106.14
CA VAL A 79 -56.61 -42.70 104.94
C VAL A 79 -57.59 -42.32 103.82
N LEU A 80 -58.86 -42.07 104.17
CA LEU A 80 -59.86 -41.56 103.22
C LEU A 80 -59.44 -40.19 102.66
N ASN A 81 -58.87 -39.33 103.50
CA ASN A 81 -58.37 -38.03 103.04
C ASN A 81 -57.15 -38.16 102.10
N LEU A 82 -56.26 -39.13 102.35
CA LEU A 82 -55.13 -39.41 101.46
C LEU A 82 -55.58 -39.99 100.11
N MET A 83 -56.51 -40.94 100.10
CA MET A 83 -57.10 -41.47 98.86
C MET A 83 -57.77 -40.34 98.08
N ARG A 84 -58.49 -39.45 98.77
CA ARG A 84 -59.09 -38.28 98.15
C ARG A 84 -58.04 -37.35 97.54
N LEU A 85 -56.92 -37.11 98.21
CA LEU A 85 -55.83 -36.29 97.65
C LEU A 85 -55.14 -36.95 96.44
N LEU A 86 -55.04 -38.27 96.42
CA LEU A 86 -54.53 -39.03 95.26
C LEU A 86 -55.51 -38.96 94.08
N ASP A 87 -56.80 -39.15 94.33
CA ASP A 87 -57.84 -39.00 93.30
C ASP A 87 -57.92 -37.55 92.80
N ASP A 88 -57.78 -36.56 93.68
CA ASP A 88 -57.67 -35.14 93.31
C ASP A 88 -56.39 -34.88 92.49
N GLY A 89 -55.29 -35.56 92.82
CA GLY A 89 -54.04 -35.51 92.05
C GLY A 89 -54.15 -36.15 90.66
N ILE A 90 -54.81 -37.31 90.56
CA ILE A 90 -55.07 -38.01 89.29
C ILE A 90 -56.00 -37.16 88.42
N ARG A 91 -57.11 -36.64 88.98
CA ARG A 91 -58.01 -35.73 88.28
C ARG A 91 -57.30 -34.47 87.82
N SER A 92 -56.38 -33.93 88.63
CA SER A 92 -55.59 -32.77 88.23
C SER A 92 -54.62 -33.10 87.08
N ALA A 93 -54.07 -34.32 87.03
CA ALA A 93 -53.21 -34.77 85.94
C ALA A 93 -54.02 -34.99 84.65
N GLU A 94 -55.17 -35.64 84.72
CA GLU A 94 -56.12 -35.79 83.60
C GLU A 94 -56.55 -34.42 83.06
N THR A 95 -56.84 -33.46 83.95
CA THR A 95 -57.17 -32.08 83.55
C THR A 95 -56.00 -31.38 82.85
N ILE A 96 -54.74 -31.72 83.16
CA ILE A 96 -53.56 -31.18 82.48
C ILE A 96 -53.36 -31.86 81.13
N GLU A 97 -53.59 -33.17 81.05
CA GLU A 97 -53.52 -33.93 79.80
C GLU A 97 -54.58 -33.43 78.79
N ASP A 98 -55.83 -33.26 79.22
CA ASP A 98 -56.89 -32.66 78.41
C ASP A 98 -56.52 -31.26 77.90
N LYS A 99 -55.86 -30.46 78.74
CA LYS A 99 -55.38 -29.12 78.34
C LYS A 99 -54.22 -29.20 77.35
N LEU A 100 -53.31 -30.17 77.50
CA LEU A 100 -52.20 -30.38 76.57
C LEU A 100 -52.71 -30.84 75.21
N ASP A 101 -53.64 -31.80 75.18
CA ASP A 101 -54.28 -32.27 73.94
C ASP A 101 -55.04 -31.14 73.24
N PHE A 102 -55.73 -30.30 74.01
CA PHE A 102 -56.37 -29.10 73.47
C PHE A 102 -55.36 -28.12 72.86
N TYR A 103 -54.24 -27.85 73.54
CA TYR A 103 -53.20 -26.98 73.00
C TYR A 103 -52.51 -27.58 71.77
N ASP A 104 -52.26 -28.89 71.75
CA ASP A 104 -51.62 -29.55 70.62
C ASP A 104 -52.54 -29.56 69.40
N SER A 105 -53.86 -29.74 69.61
CA SER A 105 -54.87 -29.57 68.56
C SER A 105 -54.89 -28.16 67.98
N ILE A 106 -54.79 -27.13 68.83
CA ILE A 106 -54.67 -25.74 68.36
C ILE A 106 -53.37 -25.54 67.59
N LEU A 107 -52.24 -26.03 68.10
CA LEU A 107 -50.94 -25.88 67.44
C LEU A 107 -50.92 -26.58 66.08
N GLN A 108 -51.53 -27.76 65.95
CA GLN A 108 -51.66 -28.46 64.68
C GLN A 108 -52.51 -27.67 63.68
N ASN A 109 -53.64 -27.10 64.10
CA ASN A 109 -54.47 -26.25 63.24
C ASN A 109 -53.73 -24.95 62.84
N VAL A 110 -53.03 -24.31 63.77
CA VAL A 110 -52.20 -23.13 63.48
C VAL A 110 -51.05 -23.48 62.52
N LYS A 111 -50.43 -24.66 62.68
CA LYS A 111 -49.40 -25.15 61.77
C LYS A 111 -49.93 -25.37 60.36
N ASP A 112 -51.08 -26.02 60.22
CA ASP A 112 -51.72 -26.26 58.92
C ASP A 112 -52.13 -24.93 58.26
N GLN A 113 -52.67 -23.98 59.03
CA GLN A 113 -52.98 -22.63 58.53
C GLN A 113 -51.71 -21.83 58.17
N MET A 114 -50.64 -21.96 58.94
CA MET A 114 -49.37 -21.27 58.68
C MET A 114 -48.66 -21.84 57.44
N GLU A 115 -48.80 -23.14 57.18
CA GLU A 115 -48.29 -23.78 55.96
C GLU A 115 -49.01 -23.27 54.71
N VAL A 116 -50.35 -23.24 54.72
CA VAL A 116 -51.15 -22.65 53.63
C VAL A 116 -50.85 -21.16 53.46
N MET A 117 -50.66 -20.42 54.56
CA MET A 117 -50.29 -19.00 54.51
C MET A 117 -48.90 -18.81 53.90
N LYS A 118 -47.92 -19.63 54.27
CA LYS A 118 -46.56 -19.60 53.72
C LYS A 118 -46.55 -19.90 52.22
N GLU A 119 -47.31 -20.90 51.77
CA GLU A 119 -47.48 -21.21 50.35
C GLU A 119 -48.12 -20.04 49.60
N LYS A 120 -49.19 -19.45 50.17
CA LYS A 120 -49.86 -18.28 49.60
C LYS A 120 -48.93 -17.07 49.52
N ASP A 121 -48.16 -16.78 50.57
CA ASP A 121 -47.21 -15.68 50.58
C ASP A 121 -46.05 -15.91 49.59
N ALA A 122 -45.58 -17.15 49.43
CA ALA A 122 -44.60 -17.49 48.40
C ALA A 122 -45.15 -17.24 46.99
N LEU A 123 -46.42 -17.61 46.73
CA LEU A 123 -47.10 -17.33 45.46
C LEU A 123 -47.30 -15.82 45.24
N ILE A 124 -47.70 -15.07 46.28
CA ILE A 124 -47.87 -13.61 46.19
C ILE A 124 -46.53 -12.93 45.91
N ASN A 125 -45.45 -13.32 46.61
CA ASN A 125 -44.11 -12.77 46.39
C ASN A 125 -43.60 -13.10 44.98
N THR A 126 -43.81 -14.32 44.51
CA THR A 126 -43.46 -14.71 43.13
C THR A 126 -44.24 -13.89 42.11
N ARG A 127 -45.55 -13.73 42.30
CA ARG A 127 -46.39 -12.89 41.44
C ARG A 127 -45.95 -11.42 41.45
N ASN A 128 -45.69 -10.85 42.62
CA ASN A 128 -45.26 -9.45 42.75
C ASN A 128 -43.89 -9.25 42.08
N LYS A 129 -42.97 -10.20 42.25
CA LYS A 129 -41.68 -10.19 41.56
C LYS A 129 -41.85 -10.27 40.04
N ASN A 130 -42.72 -11.15 39.55
CA ASN A 130 -43.01 -11.24 38.12
C ASN A 130 -43.67 -9.97 37.58
N HIS A 131 -44.58 -9.34 38.33
CA HIS A 131 -45.18 -8.06 37.94
C HIS A 131 -44.14 -6.93 37.88
N GLN A 132 -43.19 -6.90 38.82
CA GLN A 132 -42.11 -5.92 38.80
C GLN A 132 -41.21 -6.11 37.58
N LEU A 133 -40.78 -7.34 37.31
CA LEU A 133 -39.98 -7.66 36.12
C LEU A 133 -40.72 -7.31 34.82
N LEU A 134 -42.03 -7.57 34.75
CA LEU A 134 -42.84 -7.24 33.58
C LEU A 134 -43.00 -5.72 33.40
N LEU A 135 -43.11 -4.96 34.49
CA LEU A 135 -43.17 -3.50 34.44
C LEU A 135 -41.82 -2.91 33.99
N GLU A 136 -40.72 -3.44 34.50
CA GLU A 136 -39.36 -3.07 34.07
C GLU A 136 -39.16 -3.34 32.56
N GLU A 137 -39.61 -4.50 32.07
CA GLU A 137 -39.53 -4.84 30.64
C GLU A 137 -40.42 -3.94 29.78
N LEU A 138 -41.63 -3.60 30.26
CA LEU A 138 -42.51 -2.66 29.58
C LEU A 138 -41.93 -1.25 29.52
N ASP A 139 -41.33 -0.77 30.61
CA ASP A 139 -40.67 0.55 30.66
C ASP A 139 -39.46 0.61 29.72
N ASN A 140 -38.67 -0.48 29.64
CA ASN A 140 -37.59 -0.62 28.67
C ASN A 140 -38.12 -0.57 27.22
N LEU A 141 -39.19 -1.29 26.92
CA LEU A 141 -39.81 -1.31 25.59
C LEU A 141 -40.35 0.08 25.18
N VAL A 142 -40.99 0.79 26.10
CA VAL A 142 -41.50 2.15 25.86
C VAL A 142 -40.34 3.12 25.61
N LYS A 143 -39.28 3.08 26.43
CA LYS A 143 -38.09 3.92 26.22
C LYS A 143 -37.39 3.66 24.88
N GLN A 144 -37.40 2.42 24.40
CA GLN A 144 -36.81 2.07 23.11
C GLN A 144 -37.66 2.50 21.91
N LEU A 145 -38.99 2.56 22.08
CA LEU A 145 -39.96 2.85 21.01
C LEU A 145 -40.57 4.27 21.07
N ASP A 146 -40.10 5.13 21.97
CA ASP A 146 -40.55 6.52 22.08
C ASP A 146 -39.60 7.48 21.34
N ILE A 147 -40.17 8.38 20.55
CA ILE A 147 -39.45 9.43 19.83
C ILE A 147 -40.15 10.76 20.12
N ASP A 148 -39.39 11.75 20.61
CA ASP A 148 -39.93 13.08 20.85
C ASP A 148 -40.54 13.66 19.57
N THR A 149 -41.74 14.22 19.71
CA THR A 149 -42.46 15.00 18.71
C THR A 149 -41.62 16.06 17.99
N ARG A 150 -40.55 16.59 18.62
CA ARG A 150 -39.59 17.50 17.98
C ARG A 150 -38.81 16.83 16.86
N HIS A 151 -38.30 15.62 17.08
CA HIS A 151 -37.57 14.85 16.08
C HIS A 151 -38.50 14.38 14.94
N LEU A 152 -39.75 14.02 15.26
CA LEU A 152 -40.77 13.69 14.25
C LEU A 152 -41.12 14.89 13.35
N LYS A 153 -41.18 16.10 13.92
CA LYS A 153 -41.38 17.34 13.15
C LYS A 153 -40.15 17.69 12.32
N ALA A 154 -38.93 17.51 12.84
CA ALA A 154 -37.70 17.72 12.08
C ALA A 154 -37.65 16.81 10.83
N LEU A 155 -38.03 15.53 10.97
CA LEU A 155 -38.09 14.59 9.82
C LEU A 155 -39.17 14.96 8.80
N THR A 156 -40.31 15.50 9.26
CA THR A 156 -41.43 15.83 8.37
C THR A 156 -41.25 17.17 7.66
N ASP A 157 -40.90 18.22 8.42
CA ASP A 157 -40.93 19.62 7.99
C ASP A 157 -39.57 20.34 8.11
N GLY A 158 -38.53 19.71 8.67
CA GLY A 158 -37.22 20.35 8.92
C GLY A 158 -36.54 20.83 7.64
N ASP A 159 -35.98 22.03 7.64
CA ASP A 159 -35.35 22.61 6.45
C ASP A 159 -34.06 21.87 6.09
N LEU A 160 -33.95 21.40 4.84
CA LEU A 160 -32.77 20.71 4.33
C LEU A 160 -31.77 21.68 3.67
N SER A 161 -32.05 22.98 3.64
CA SER A 161 -31.19 23.97 2.95
C SER A 161 -30.21 24.68 3.89
N THR A 162 -30.50 24.70 5.19
CA THR A 162 -29.69 25.39 6.20
C THR A 162 -28.81 24.41 6.99
N PRO A 163 -27.57 24.77 7.35
CA PRO A 163 -26.69 23.89 8.13
C PRO A 163 -27.28 23.44 9.47
N GLY A 164 -28.06 24.31 10.12
CA GLY A 164 -28.77 23.98 11.36
C GLY A 164 -29.88 22.95 11.16
N GLY A 165 -30.71 23.13 10.11
CA GLY A 165 -31.78 22.18 9.79
C GLY A 165 -31.26 20.81 9.33
N ILE A 166 -30.12 20.77 8.62
CA ILE A 166 -29.43 19.53 8.27
C ILE A 166 -28.98 18.78 9.53
N CYS A 167 -28.39 19.46 10.52
CA CYS A 167 -27.95 18.84 11.77
C CYS A 167 -29.13 18.29 12.61
N GLU A 168 -30.23 19.04 12.69
CA GLU A 168 -31.45 18.60 13.37
C GLU A 168 -32.09 17.38 12.70
N CYS A 169 -32.16 17.39 11.36
CA CYS A 169 -32.61 16.24 10.57
C CYS A 169 -31.70 15.02 10.74
N THR A 170 -30.38 15.22 10.77
CA THR A 170 -29.39 14.13 10.97
C THR A 170 -29.55 13.48 12.33
N THR A 171 -29.68 14.29 13.39
CA THR A 171 -29.90 13.80 14.74
C THR A 171 -31.22 13.03 14.84
N ALA A 172 -32.29 13.56 14.25
CA ALA A 172 -33.60 12.90 14.23
C ALA A 172 -33.58 11.59 13.42
N ALA A 173 -32.83 11.54 12.32
CA ALA A 173 -32.67 10.36 11.48
C ALA A 173 -31.89 9.24 12.21
N HIS A 174 -30.83 9.57 12.95
CA HIS A 174 -30.12 8.60 13.79
C HIS A 174 -30.99 8.06 14.94
N ILE A 175 -31.78 8.91 15.58
CA ILE A 175 -32.73 8.48 16.62
C ILE A 175 -33.77 7.52 16.02
N LEU A 176 -34.33 7.85 14.86
CA LEU A 176 -35.26 6.98 14.13
C LEU A 176 -34.61 5.64 13.77
N GLN A 177 -33.38 5.65 13.28
CA GLN A 177 -32.64 4.44 12.93
C GLN A 177 -32.36 3.57 14.15
N ARG A 178 -32.00 4.17 15.30
CA ARG A 178 -31.80 3.46 16.55
C ARG A 178 -33.10 2.81 17.05
N CYS A 179 -34.23 3.49 16.92
CA CYS A 179 -35.54 2.94 17.29
C CYS A 179 -36.00 1.83 16.35
N LEU A 180 -35.68 1.91 15.04
CA LEU A 180 -35.95 0.86 14.07
C LEU A 180 -35.06 -0.38 14.28
N ASN A 181 -33.82 -0.18 14.72
CA ASN A 181 -32.84 -1.24 14.97
C ASN A 181 -32.78 -1.67 16.45
N ALA A 182 -33.76 -1.28 17.27
CA ALA A 182 -33.80 -1.68 18.68
C ALA A 182 -33.93 -3.21 18.77
N ASP A 183 -33.07 -3.83 19.59
CA ASP A 183 -33.06 -5.29 19.79
C ASP A 183 -34.24 -5.69 20.69
N ILE A 184 -35.41 -5.83 20.07
CA ILE A 184 -36.65 -6.22 20.73
C ILE A 184 -36.79 -7.74 20.62
N HIS A 185 -37.02 -8.40 21.76
CA HIS A 185 -37.20 -9.84 21.81
C HIS A 185 -38.27 -10.30 20.78
N PRO A 186 -38.04 -11.37 19.99
CA PRO A 186 -38.92 -11.77 18.87
C PRO A 186 -40.40 -11.97 19.25
N ALA A 187 -40.68 -12.35 20.50
CA ALA A 187 -42.04 -12.51 21.01
C ALA A 187 -42.76 -11.15 21.22
N LEU A 188 -42.04 -10.08 21.54
CA LEU A 188 -42.59 -8.73 21.74
C LEU A 188 -42.90 -8.05 20.40
N ASN A 189 -42.19 -8.41 19.33
CA ASN A 189 -42.50 -7.95 17.96
C ASN A 189 -43.87 -8.44 17.44
N GLN A 190 -44.44 -9.48 18.04
CA GLN A 190 -45.79 -9.97 17.69
C GLN A 190 -46.90 -9.14 18.35
N MET A 191 -46.58 -8.20 19.25
CA MET A 191 -47.57 -7.32 19.84
C MET A 191 -48.05 -6.28 18.82
N ALA A 192 -49.36 -6.15 18.66
CA ALA A 192 -49.97 -5.21 17.71
C ALA A 192 -49.49 -3.76 17.90
N ALA A 193 -49.23 -3.33 19.15
CA ALA A 193 -48.75 -1.99 19.46
C ALA A 193 -47.31 -1.74 18.97
N VAL A 194 -46.42 -2.74 19.12
CA VAL A 194 -45.03 -2.69 18.63
C VAL A 194 -45.01 -2.69 17.12
N GLU A 195 -45.80 -3.57 16.50
CA GLU A 195 -45.92 -3.66 15.04
C GLU A 195 -46.50 -2.36 14.43
N GLU A 196 -47.50 -1.75 15.07
CA GLU A 196 -48.06 -0.47 14.64
C GLU A 196 -47.04 0.67 14.76
N GLN A 197 -46.25 0.70 15.84
CA GLN A 197 -45.23 1.73 16.06
C GLN A 197 -44.05 1.57 15.09
N GLN A 198 -43.58 0.34 14.87
CA GLN A 198 -42.58 0.05 13.82
C GLN A 198 -43.09 0.45 12.43
N ARG A 199 -44.35 0.12 12.09
CA ARG A 199 -44.98 0.57 10.83
C ARG A 199 -45.03 2.10 10.71
N LYS A 200 -45.28 2.83 11.81
CA LYS A 200 -45.23 4.30 11.82
C LYS A 200 -43.81 4.80 11.56
N PHE A 201 -42.80 4.25 12.22
CA PHE A 201 -41.40 4.63 12.01
C PHE A 201 -40.91 4.33 10.59
N THR A 202 -41.25 3.17 10.02
CA THR A 202 -40.96 2.86 8.61
C THR A 202 -41.60 3.89 7.67
N ARG A 203 -42.86 4.27 7.90
CA ARG A 203 -43.53 5.32 7.09
C ARG A 203 -42.84 6.68 7.21
N PHE A 204 -42.34 7.06 8.38
CA PHE A 204 -41.58 8.30 8.55
C PHE A 204 -40.22 8.21 7.86
N SER A 205 -39.54 7.07 7.96
CA SER A 205 -38.29 6.79 7.25
C SER A 205 -38.48 6.92 5.74
N ASP A 206 -39.48 6.28 5.15
CA ASP A 206 -39.76 6.33 3.71
C ASP A 206 -40.07 7.75 3.23
N LYS A 207 -40.84 8.52 4.01
CA LYS A 207 -41.20 9.90 3.67
C LYS A 207 -39.98 10.81 3.72
N PHE A 208 -39.17 10.68 4.77
CA PHE A 208 -37.95 11.47 4.93
C PHE A 208 -36.91 11.10 3.86
N GLY A 209 -36.70 9.80 3.60
CA GLY A 209 -35.81 9.30 2.55
C GLY A 209 -36.16 9.85 1.17
N LYS A 210 -37.45 9.82 0.79
CA LYS A 210 -37.92 10.43 -0.47
C LYS A 210 -37.71 11.94 -0.54
N ARG A 211 -37.95 12.65 0.57
CA ARG A 211 -37.75 14.11 0.66
C ARG A 211 -36.27 14.47 0.54
N LEU A 212 -35.40 13.76 1.25
CA LEU A 212 -33.95 13.90 1.18
C LEU A 212 -33.43 13.60 -0.22
N ALA A 213 -33.87 12.50 -0.83
CA ALA A 213 -33.48 12.12 -2.18
C ALA A 213 -33.90 13.17 -3.22
N TYR A 214 -35.12 13.71 -3.12
CA TYR A 214 -35.57 14.78 -4.01
C TYR A 214 -34.71 16.05 -3.88
N HIS A 215 -34.36 16.44 -2.66
CA HIS A 215 -33.51 17.60 -2.39
C HIS A 215 -32.09 17.41 -2.94
N LEU A 216 -31.45 16.28 -2.64
CA LEU A 216 -30.10 15.96 -3.13
C LEU A 216 -30.06 15.83 -4.65
N ASN A 217 -31.08 15.21 -5.25
CA ASN A 217 -31.21 15.13 -6.70
C ASN A 217 -31.23 16.51 -7.35
N ASN A 218 -32.00 17.45 -6.81
CA ASN A 218 -32.04 18.83 -7.31
C ASN A 218 -30.69 19.54 -7.12
N LEU A 219 -30.01 19.33 -5.99
CA LEU A 219 -28.67 19.89 -5.76
C LEU A 219 -27.64 19.35 -6.75
N PHE A 220 -27.64 18.04 -7.04
CA PHE A 220 -26.72 17.45 -8.03
C PHE A 220 -26.97 17.99 -9.44
N ILE A 221 -28.23 18.18 -9.83
CA ILE A 221 -28.59 18.78 -11.12
C ILE A 221 -28.16 20.25 -11.18
N GLN A 222 -28.38 21.01 -10.11
CA GLN A 222 -27.96 22.41 -10.03
C GLN A 222 -26.44 22.55 -10.12
N GLN A 223 -25.68 21.73 -9.41
CA GLN A 223 -24.22 21.74 -9.47
C GLN A 223 -23.71 21.41 -10.88
N GLY A 224 -24.23 20.35 -11.53
CA GLY A 224 -23.83 20.00 -12.90
C GLY A 224 -24.07 21.12 -13.92
N ASN A 225 -25.17 21.88 -13.77
CA ASN A 225 -25.51 22.97 -14.68
C ASN A 225 -24.72 24.27 -14.39
N VAL A 226 -24.62 24.68 -13.12
CA VAL A 226 -23.94 25.93 -12.71
C VAL A 226 -22.44 25.83 -12.96
N LEU A 227 -21.83 24.67 -12.67
CA LEU A 227 -20.40 24.47 -12.90
C LEU A 227 -20.07 24.43 -14.41
N GLY A 228 -20.98 23.93 -15.25
CA GLY A 228 -20.84 23.90 -16.71
C GLY A 228 -20.71 25.26 -17.39
N GLU A 229 -21.15 26.35 -16.73
CA GLU A 229 -20.98 27.73 -17.20
C GLU A 229 -19.62 28.33 -16.78
N THR A 230 -18.95 27.76 -15.78
CA THR A 230 -17.69 28.28 -15.21
C THR A 230 -16.50 28.09 -16.14
N LEU A 231 -16.52 27.01 -16.94
CA LEU A 231 -15.58 26.74 -18.03
C LEU A 231 -15.38 27.94 -18.95
N SER A 232 -16.46 28.61 -19.35
CA SER A 232 -16.42 29.74 -20.27
C SER A 232 -15.72 30.98 -19.70
N ARG A 233 -15.55 31.07 -18.38
CA ARG A 233 -14.87 32.19 -17.70
C ARG A 233 -13.38 31.93 -17.43
N GLN A 234 -12.96 30.67 -17.30
CA GLN A 234 -11.57 30.31 -16.92
C GLN A 234 -10.69 29.85 -18.10
N VAL A 235 -11.24 29.75 -19.32
CA VAL A 235 -10.51 29.47 -20.58
C VAL A 235 -9.15 30.20 -20.76
N PRO A 236 -8.92 31.45 -20.28
CA PRO A 236 -7.64 32.12 -20.51
C PRO A 236 -6.46 31.52 -19.71
N GLU A 237 -6.72 30.87 -18.58
CA GLU A 237 -5.70 30.29 -17.71
C GLU A 237 -5.72 28.77 -17.93
N PHE A 238 -4.68 28.19 -18.53
CA PHE A 238 -4.58 26.74 -18.80
C PHE A 238 -4.55 25.97 -17.47
N LYS A 239 -5.70 25.74 -16.86
CA LYS A 239 -5.93 25.11 -15.55
C LYS A 239 -7.30 24.42 -15.58
N LEU A 240 -7.44 23.32 -14.87
CA LEU A 240 -8.76 22.72 -14.67
C LEU A 240 -9.49 23.43 -13.53
N PRO A 241 -10.81 23.69 -13.64
CA PRO A 241 -11.60 24.24 -12.54
C PRO A 241 -11.60 23.30 -11.32
N PRO A 242 -11.19 23.78 -10.14
CA PRO A 242 -11.20 22.96 -8.94
C PRO A 242 -12.60 23.03 -8.26
N HIS A 243 -13.41 21.97 -8.35
CA HIS A 243 -14.82 21.93 -7.88
C HIS A 243 -15.02 21.89 -6.34
N HIS A 244 -14.06 22.39 -5.55
CA HIS A 244 -14.09 22.34 -4.08
C HIS A 244 -15.32 23.02 -3.46
N SER A 245 -15.88 24.04 -4.11
CA SER A 245 -17.12 24.68 -3.63
C SER A 245 -18.30 23.72 -3.66
N ALA A 246 -18.40 22.89 -4.71
CA ALA A 246 -19.45 21.89 -4.84
C ALA A 246 -19.31 20.80 -3.76
N HIS A 247 -18.07 20.35 -3.51
CA HIS A 247 -17.77 19.42 -2.43
C HIS A 247 -18.14 19.98 -1.06
N ARG A 248 -17.80 21.24 -0.79
CA ARG A 248 -18.12 21.91 0.48
C ARG A 248 -19.62 22.01 0.72
N ASP A 249 -20.39 22.30 -0.34
CA ASP A 249 -21.85 22.45 -0.22
C ASP A 249 -22.56 21.09 0.00
N LEU A 250 -21.96 19.98 -0.46
CA LEU A 250 -22.47 18.62 -0.25
C LEU A 250 -21.98 17.95 1.03
N THR A 251 -20.81 18.35 1.55
CA THR A 251 -20.20 17.73 2.75
C THR A 251 -21.15 17.61 3.96
N PRO A 252 -22.01 18.61 4.28
CA PRO A 252 -22.94 18.50 5.41
C PRO A 252 -23.97 17.38 5.29
N TYR A 253 -24.24 16.86 4.09
CA TYR A 253 -25.19 15.77 3.86
C TYR A 253 -24.54 14.38 3.91
N ALA A 254 -23.24 14.27 4.18
CA ALA A 254 -22.54 12.98 4.22
C ALA A 254 -23.19 12.02 5.24
N ASP A 255 -23.45 12.47 6.46
CA ASP A 255 -24.08 11.64 7.50
C ASP A 255 -25.52 11.21 7.12
N LEU A 256 -26.26 12.09 6.44
CA LEU A 256 -27.59 11.78 5.89
C LEU A 256 -27.53 10.78 4.74
N MET A 257 -26.47 10.81 3.92
CA MET A 257 -26.22 9.82 2.87
C MET A 257 -25.87 8.45 3.46
N LEU A 258 -25.11 8.39 4.56
CA LEU A 258 -24.87 7.15 5.30
C LEU A 258 -26.17 6.59 5.89
N TRP A 259 -27.00 7.45 6.48
CA TRP A 259 -28.31 7.06 6.97
C TRP A 259 -29.19 6.49 5.86
N LEU A 260 -29.21 7.14 4.68
CA LEU A 260 -29.96 6.68 3.52
C LEU A 260 -29.42 5.35 3.00
N LYS A 261 -28.10 5.16 2.94
CA LYS A 261 -27.46 3.90 2.55
C LYS A 261 -27.93 2.72 3.41
N ASN A 262 -28.09 2.95 4.72
CA ASN A 262 -28.50 1.93 5.67
C ASN A 262 -30.03 1.72 5.71
N SER A 263 -30.81 2.74 5.37
CA SER A 263 -32.29 2.69 5.45
C SER A 263 -32.96 2.30 4.13
N ASP A 264 -32.48 2.85 3.01
CA ASP A 264 -33.00 2.64 1.66
C ASP A 264 -31.85 2.60 0.63
N PHE A 265 -31.34 1.40 0.41
CA PHE A 265 -30.21 1.15 -0.50
C PHE A 265 -30.54 1.44 -1.97
N ASP A 266 -31.81 1.28 -2.38
CA ASP A 266 -32.23 1.53 -3.76
C ASP A 266 -32.22 3.03 -4.07
N CYS A 267 -32.74 3.86 -3.16
CA CYS A 267 -32.65 5.32 -3.28
C CYS A 267 -31.20 5.81 -3.26
N PHE A 268 -30.36 5.25 -2.39
CA PHE A 268 -28.92 5.57 -2.37
C PHE A 268 -28.24 5.23 -3.70
N THR A 269 -28.52 4.05 -4.26
CA THR A 269 -27.96 3.62 -5.55
C THR A 269 -28.43 4.53 -6.69
N GLN A 270 -29.70 4.93 -6.69
CA GLN A 270 -30.24 5.85 -7.68
C GLN A 270 -29.60 7.24 -7.58
N LEU A 271 -29.45 7.80 -6.37
CA LEU A 271 -28.78 9.09 -6.17
C LEU A 271 -27.31 9.07 -6.59
N SER A 272 -26.60 7.99 -6.26
CA SER A 272 -25.21 7.79 -6.70
C SER A 272 -25.11 7.81 -8.23
N LYS A 273 -26.04 7.14 -8.92
CA LYS A 273 -26.10 7.19 -10.40
C LYS A 273 -26.39 8.58 -10.93
N VAL A 274 -27.30 9.33 -10.32
CA VAL A 274 -27.63 10.69 -10.79
C VAL A 274 -26.46 11.65 -10.58
N TYR A 275 -25.78 11.57 -9.42
CA TYR A 275 -24.55 12.31 -9.16
C TYR A 275 -23.53 12.05 -10.27
N THR A 276 -23.21 10.77 -10.48
CA THR A 276 -22.20 10.37 -11.44
C THR A 276 -22.57 10.75 -12.88
N GLN A 277 -23.83 10.57 -13.30
CA GLN A 277 -24.27 10.91 -14.66
C GLN A 277 -24.24 12.42 -14.95
N ASN A 278 -24.54 13.25 -13.96
CA ASN A 278 -24.54 14.71 -14.14
C ASN A 278 -23.11 15.27 -14.16
N LEU A 279 -22.28 14.87 -13.21
CA LEU A 279 -20.88 15.32 -13.14
C LEU A 279 -20.01 14.71 -14.23
N SER A 280 -20.27 13.47 -14.65
CA SER A 280 -19.56 12.86 -15.78
C SER A 280 -19.68 13.68 -17.05
N LYS A 281 -20.87 14.23 -17.35
CA LYS A 281 -21.05 15.12 -18.52
C LYS A 281 -20.21 16.39 -18.42
N LEU A 282 -20.13 16.97 -17.22
CA LEU A 282 -19.31 18.15 -16.95
C LEU A 282 -17.82 17.84 -17.11
N TYR A 283 -17.32 16.82 -16.41
CA TYR A 283 -15.92 16.40 -16.44
C TYR A 283 -15.46 16.01 -17.83
N ASN A 284 -16.27 15.25 -18.58
CA ASN A 284 -15.94 14.89 -19.96
C ASN A 284 -15.75 16.13 -20.85
N LYS A 285 -16.64 17.14 -20.71
CA LYS A 285 -16.52 18.38 -21.48
C LYS A 285 -15.28 19.17 -21.06
N GLU A 286 -15.03 19.31 -19.76
CA GLU A 286 -13.86 20.02 -19.21
C GLU A 286 -12.54 19.41 -19.66
N ILE A 287 -12.41 18.09 -19.55
CA ILE A 287 -11.20 17.35 -19.94
C ILE A 287 -10.98 17.44 -21.45
N GLN A 288 -12.04 17.31 -22.24
CA GLN A 288 -11.95 17.40 -23.69
C GLN A 288 -11.53 18.80 -24.14
N ASP A 289 -12.15 19.87 -23.60
CA ASP A 289 -11.78 21.25 -23.90
C ASP A 289 -10.34 21.57 -23.45
N PHE A 290 -9.93 21.06 -22.28
CA PHE A 290 -8.57 21.25 -21.75
C PHE A 290 -7.50 20.57 -22.62
N LEU A 291 -7.70 19.30 -22.98
CA LEU A 291 -6.76 18.56 -23.83
C LEU A 291 -6.78 19.09 -25.27
N GLU A 292 -7.92 19.56 -25.77
CA GLU A 292 -7.99 20.21 -27.09
C GLU A 292 -7.23 21.55 -27.08
N MET A 293 -7.31 22.33 -26.01
CA MET A 293 -6.49 23.54 -25.83
C MET A 293 -4.98 23.19 -25.81
N ALA A 294 -4.61 22.07 -25.19
CA ALA A 294 -3.22 21.61 -25.23
C ALA A 294 -2.78 21.23 -26.65
N LYS A 295 -3.61 20.51 -27.41
CA LYS A 295 -3.35 20.19 -28.82
C LYS A 295 -3.23 21.47 -29.66
N GLN A 296 -4.10 22.46 -29.46
CA GLN A 296 -4.04 23.74 -30.16
C GLN A 296 -2.73 24.48 -29.90
N LYS A 297 -2.27 24.55 -28.63
CA LYS A 297 -0.99 25.19 -28.28
C LYS A 297 0.22 24.50 -28.91
N LEU A 298 0.14 23.18 -29.12
CA LEU A 298 1.17 22.40 -29.83
C LEU A 298 1.08 22.51 -31.35
N GLY A 299 -0.14 22.65 -31.89
CA GLY A 299 -0.42 22.70 -33.32
C GLY A 299 -0.31 24.09 -33.96
N THR A 300 -0.40 25.16 -33.18
CA THR A 300 -0.17 26.52 -33.68
C THR A 300 1.31 26.69 -34.02
N LYS A 301 1.64 26.60 -35.31
CA LYS A 301 2.92 27.14 -35.81
C LYS A 301 3.00 28.59 -35.33
N PRO A 302 4.04 29.00 -34.60
CA PRO A 302 4.11 30.38 -34.12
C PRO A 302 4.20 31.29 -35.33
N ASP A 303 3.16 32.11 -35.52
CA ASP A 303 3.16 33.16 -36.51
C ASP A 303 4.36 34.06 -36.21
N LYS A 304 5.29 34.16 -37.16
CA LYS A 304 6.55 34.92 -37.03
C LYS A 304 6.36 36.41 -36.70
N ASN A 305 5.12 36.91 -36.68
CA ASN A 305 4.80 38.32 -36.48
C ASN A 305 4.01 38.67 -35.22
N LYS A 306 3.65 37.73 -34.33
CA LYS A 306 2.90 38.05 -33.09
C LYS A 306 3.26 37.16 -31.90
N LEU A 307 4.48 37.31 -31.38
CA LEU A 307 4.83 36.93 -30.00
C LEU A 307 5.96 37.85 -29.48
N GLY A 308 5.70 39.16 -29.56
CA GLY A 308 6.29 40.12 -28.64
C GLY A 308 5.30 40.31 -27.50
N VAL A 309 5.77 40.31 -26.26
CA VAL A 309 5.02 40.46 -24.99
C VAL A 309 4.50 39.13 -24.43
N GLY A 310 5.21 38.60 -23.42
CA GLY A 310 4.63 37.61 -22.51
C GLY A 310 5.62 36.71 -21.79
N LEU A 311 6.39 35.90 -22.53
CA LEU A 311 7.04 34.70 -21.93
C LEU A 311 8.54 34.55 -22.20
N SER A 312 9.21 35.54 -22.83
CA SER A 312 10.64 35.45 -23.16
C SER A 312 11.58 36.16 -22.16
N ALA A 313 11.14 36.47 -20.94
CA ALA A 313 11.96 37.22 -19.97
C ALA A 313 12.89 36.34 -19.12
N GLN A 314 12.68 35.02 -19.03
CA GLN A 314 13.44 34.15 -18.11
C GLN A 314 14.52 33.28 -18.79
N ALA A 315 14.45 33.07 -20.11
CA ALA A 315 15.45 32.27 -20.84
C ALA A 315 16.69 33.07 -21.31
N ARG A 316 16.69 34.41 -21.19
CA ARG A 316 17.78 35.28 -21.65
C ARG A 316 18.82 35.64 -20.59
N ALA A 317 18.75 35.10 -19.38
CA ALA A 317 19.64 35.46 -18.28
C ALA A 317 20.82 34.49 -18.05
N LEU A 318 20.96 33.39 -18.80
CA LEU A 318 22.00 32.37 -18.55
C LEU A 318 22.98 32.10 -19.72
N SER A 319 23.02 32.93 -20.76
CA SER A 319 24.07 32.85 -21.76
C SER A 319 24.87 34.15 -21.81
N GLY A 320 25.82 34.24 -20.89
CA GLY A 320 26.83 35.29 -20.85
C GLY A 320 28.11 34.83 -21.54
N SER A 321 28.45 35.52 -22.64
CA SER A 321 29.80 35.77 -23.14
C SER A 321 30.62 34.61 -23.72
N SER A 322 30.69 34.54 -25.05
CA SER A 322 31.99 34.74 -25.72
C SER A 322 31.81 35.32 -27.12
N SER A 323 32.72 36.23 -27.43
CA SER A 323 32.70 37.19 -28.53
C SER A 323 33.39 36.69 -29.79
N SER A 324 32.71 36.86 -30.92
CA SER A 324 33.20 37.45 -32.17
C SER A 324 34.35 36.82 -32.99
N LEU A 325 34.06 36.74 -34.30
CA LEU A 325 34.91 36.92 -35.50
C LEU A 325 35.23 35.66 -36.32
N ASN A 326 34.51 35.43 -37.43
CA ASN A 326 35.15 35.52 -38.76
C ASN A 326 34.15 35.58 -39.93
N ARG A 327 34.25 36.71 -40.64
CA ARG A 327 34.18 36.95 -42.10
C ARG A 327 33.26 36.13 -43.02
N LYS A 328 32.35 36.89 -43.63
CA LYS A 328 31.81 36.70 -44.99
C LYS A 328 32.93 36.49 -46.02
N MET A 329 32.85 35.43 -46.80
CA MET A 329 33.30 35.39 -48.19
C MET A 329 32.34 34.49 -48.98
N SER A 330 31.90 35.01 -50.12
CA SER A 330 30.91 34.46 -51.03
C SER A 330 31.55 33.42 -51.96
N GLY A 331 30.89 32.30 -52.22
CA GLY A 331 31.31 31.31 -53.19
C GLY A 331 30.27 30.23 -53.42
N SER A 332 29.31 30.52 -54.30
CA SER A 332 28.31 29.63 -54.87
C SER A 332 28.74 28.16 -55.00
N VAL A 333 28.11 27.27 -54.22
CA VAL A 333 27.81 25.89 -54.64
C VAL A 333 26.40 25.54 -54.21
N GLN A 334 25.51 25.52 -55.20
CA GLN A 334 24.11 25.15 -55.08
C GLN A 334 24.05 23.63 -54.84
N SER A 335 24.00 23.22 -53.57
CA SER A 335 23.77 21.82 -53.19
C SER A 335 22.27 21.54 -53.16
N LEU A 336 21.74 21.21 -54.34
CA LEU A 336 20.43 20.58 -54.48
C LEU A 336 20.60 19.11 -54.12
N ASN A 337 20.27 18.75 -52.88
CA ASN A 337 19.75 17.45 -52.39
C ASN A 337 20.08 17.30 -50.89
N SER A 338 19.32 17.98 -50.02
CA SER A 338 19.44 17.84 -48.56
C SER A 338 18.10 18.06 -47.82
N ASP A 339 16.97 17.80 -48.47
CA ASP A 339 15.66 18.20 -47.91
C ASP A 339 14.93 17.11 -47.09
N SER A 340 15.60 16.04 -46.65
CA SER A 340 14.91 14.98 -45.90
C SER A 340 15.60 14.41 -44.66
N ILE A 341 16.79 14.88 -44.26
CA ILE A 341 17.55 14.21 -43.18
C ILE A 341 18.04 15.18 -42.07
N SER A 342 18.04 16.50 -42.29
CA SER A 342 18.40 17.54 -41.30
C SER A 342 17.19 18.07 -40.49
N MET A 343 16.22 17.21 -40.16
CA MET A 343 14.92 17.66 -39.63
C MET A 343 14.84 17.84 -38.10
N HIS A 344 15.89 17.53 -37.32
CA HIS A 344 15.77 17.37 -35.86
C HIS A 344 16.81 18.12 -35.00
N GLY A 345 17.34 19.23 -35.50
CA GLY A 345 18.36 20.02 -34.79
C GLY A 345 18.13 21.53 -34.79
N SER A 346 17.03 22.04 -35.37
CA SER A 346 16.85 23.49 -35.45
C SER A 346 16.52 24.09 -34.06
N SER A 347 16.99 25.32 -33.81
CA SER A 347 16.65 26.06 -32.57
C SER A 347 15.14 26.21 -32.37
N HIS A 348 14.35 26.14 -33.44
CA HIS A 348 12.90 26.15 -33.38
C HIS A 348 12.32 24.82 -32.87
N ASP A 349 12.86 23.69 -33.32
CA ASP A 349 12.41 22.35 -32.89
C ASP A 349 12.70 22.13 -31.40
N LEU A 350 13.87 22.58 -30.92
CA LEU A 350 14.20 22.56 -29.50
C LEU A 350 13.22 23.41 -28.66
N ALA A 351 12.83 24.59 -29.15
CA ALA A 351 11.85 25.43 -28.47
C ALA A 351 10.46 24.79 -28.43
N MET A 352 10.03 24.12 -29.52
CA MET A 352 8.76 23.39 -29.56
C MET A 352 8.77 22.16 -28.63
N ARG A 353 9.91 21.47 -28.51
CA ARG A 353 10.09 20.36 -27.55
C ARG A 353 10.06 20.82 -26.10
N HIS A 354 10.70 21.94 -25.77
CA HIS A 354 10.59 22.53 -24.44
C HIS A 354 9.17 23.00 -24.12
N LEU A 355 8.46 23.57 -25.10
CA LEU A 355 7.05 23.90 -24.96
C LEU A 355 6.20 22.65 -24.71
N PHE A 356 6.49 21.55 -25.42
CA PHE A 356 5.84 20.26 -25.20
C PHE A 356 6.07 19.74 -23.79
N ASP A 357 7.32 19.74 -23.29
CA ASP A 357 7.66 19.30 -21.94
C ASP A 357 6.87 20.08 -20.86
N GLN A 358 6.74 21.41 -21.02
CA GLN A 358 5.93 22.23 -20.12
C GLN A 358 4.44 21.91 -20.21
N ILE A 359 3.92 21.62 -21.41
CA ILE A 359 2.51 21.29 -21.60
C ILE A 359 2.17 19.94 -21.00
N ILE A 360 2.98 18.90 -21.22
CA ILE A 360 2.70 17.57 -20.65
C ILE A 360 2.81 17.59 -19.12
N ASP A 361 3.83 18.24 -18.57
CA ASP A 361 4.01 18.38 -17.11
C ASP A 361 2.81 19.09 -16.48
N LYS A 362 2.29 20.13 -17.17
CA LYS A 362 1.12 20.88 -16.73
C LYS A 362 -0.20 20.11 -16.89
N ILE A 363 -0.36 19.31 -17.95
CA ILE A 363 -1.53 18.41 -18.09
C ILE A 363 -1.58 17.45 -16.90
N LEU A 364 -0.46 16.80 -16.58
CA LEU A 364 -0.40 15.80 -15.51
C LEU A 364 -0.59 16.46 -14.14
N SER A 365 0.04 17.62 -13.89
CA SER A 365 -0.04 18.36 -12.63
C SER A 365 -1.42 18.97 -12.34
N GLU A 366 -2.22 19.27 -13.36
CA GLU A 366 -3.58 19.81 -13.19
C GLU A 366 -4.64 18.69 -13.10
N LEU A 367 -4.43 17.56 -13.79
CA LEU A 367 -5.35 16.43 -13.77
C LEU A 367 -5.30 15.68 -12.43
N GLU A 368 -4.11 15.49 -11.87
CA GLU A 368 -3.90 14.75 -10.62
C GLU A 368 -4.70 15.31 -9.42
N PRO A 369 -4.62 16.60 -9.06
CA PRO A 369 -5.36 17.15 -7.92
C PRO A 369 -6.87 17.12 -8.12
N VAL A 370 -7.38 17.28 -9.35
CA VAL A 370 -8.82 17.22 -9.64
C VAL A 370 -9.36 15.81 -9.42
N CYS A 371 -8.68 14.80 -9.97
CA CYS A 371 -9.08 13.41 -9.77
C CYS A 371 -8.94 12.97 -8.30
N LEU A 372 -7.88 13.39 -7.59
CA LEU A 372 -7.69 13.03 -6.17
C LEU A 372 -8.71 13.73 -5.26
N ALA A 373 -9.03 15.00 -5.50
CA ALA A 373 -10.05 15.71 -4.74
C ALA A 373 -11.45 15.08 -4.91
N GLU A 374 -11.80 14.70 -6.15
CA GLU A 374 -13.05 13.97 -6.42
C GLU A 374 -13.05 12.58 -5.77
N GLN A 375 -11.93 11.86 -5.81
CA GLN A 375 -11.79 10.56 -5.16
C GLN A 375 -11.98 10.66 -3.64
N ASP A 376 -11.33 11.61 -2.97
CA ASP A 376 -11.48 11.85 -1.52
C ASP A 376 -12.93 12.21 -1.18
N PHE A 377 -13.54 13.09 -1.97
CA PHE A 377 -14.94 13.46 -1.81
C PHE A 377 -15.87 12.23 -1.94
N CYS A 378 -15.73 11.43 -2.99
CA CYS A 378 -16.55 10.24 -3.20
C CYS A 378 -16.41 9.22 -2.07
N VAL A 379 -15.18 9.00 -1.58
CA VAL A 379 -14.93 8.10 -0.44
C VAL A 379 -15.67 8.57 0.81
N ARG A 380 -15.60 9.88 1.11
CA ARG A 380 -16.21 10.47 2.30
C ARG A 380 -17.73 10.61 2.20
N PHE A 381 -18.25 11.05 1.07
CA PHE A 381 -19.68 11.34 0.89
C PHE A 381 -20.51 10.06 0.70
N PHE A 382 -20.05 9.11 -0.11
CA PHE A 382 -20.76 7.85 -0.36
C PHE A 382 -20.37 6.72 0.59
N HIS A 383 -19.46 6.99 1.55
CA HIS A 383 -19.01 6.02 2.54
C HIS A 383 -18.57 4.70 1.89
N LEU A 384 -17.73 4.83 0.84
CA LEU A 384 -17.22 3.69 0.05
C LEU A 384 -16.09 2.95 0.76
N ALA A 385 -15.49 3.57 1.79
CA ALA A 385 -14.68 2.87 2.78
C ALA A 385 -15.62 2.22 3.79
N GLY A 386 -15.65 0.88 3.83
CA GLY A 386 -16.53 0.15 4.73
C GLY A 386 -16.35 0.51 6.21
N ASP A 387 -17.44 0.41 6.97
CA ASP A 387 -17.46 0.63 8.42
C ASP A 387 -16.42 -0.25 9.15
N ILE A 388 -15.35 0.35 9.66
CA ILE A 388 -14.52 -0.23 10.75
C ILE A 388 -14.83 0.47 12.09
N SER A 389 -15.91 1.26 12.19
CA SER A 389 -16.26 1.98 13.42
C SER A 389 -17.41 1.38 14.22
N VAL A 390 -17.64 0.06 14.14
CA VAL A 390 -18.56 -0.64 15.06
C VAL A 390 -17.82 -1.77 15.80
N ASN A 391 -16.76 -1.43 16.55
CA ASN A 391 -16.37 -2.14 17.79
C ASN A 391 -15.24 -1.42 18.58
N LYS A 392 -15.47 -0.19 19.00
CA LYS A 392 -14.72 0.41 20.12
C LYS A 392 -15.70 0.99 21.13
N GLU A 393 -16.38 0.11 21.85
CA GLU A 393 -16.96 0.49 23.13
C GLU A 393 -15.89 0.51 24.23
N ALA A 394 -15.91 1.60 24.99
CA ALA A 394 -15.48 1.75 26.38
C ALA A 394 -14.04 1.33 26.76
N LYS A 395 -13.16 2.33 26.89
CA LYS A 395 -12.32 2.53 28.09
C LYS A 395 -11.80 3.97 28.15
N GLN A 396 -12.21 4.69 29.19
CA GLN A 396 -11.59 5.92 29.67
C GLN A 396 -10.27 5.60 30.40
N GLU A 397 -9.42 6.64 30.50
CA GLU A 397 -8.16 6.77 31.26
C GLU A 397 -6.93 6.14 30.57
N GLU A 398 -5.78 6.80 30.34
CA GLU A 398 -5.12 7.96 30.95
C GLU A 398 -4.33 8.80 29.91
N GLU A 399 -4.01 10.04 30.27
CA GLU A 399 -3.08 10.94 29.58
C GLU A 399 -1.67 10.34 29.41
N SER A 400 -1.12 10.40 28.19
CA SER A 400 0.33 10.56 27.96
C SER A 400 0.57 11.09 26.55
N ASP A 401 1.24 12.23 26.45
CA ASP A 401 1.89 12.75 25.24
C ASP A 401 2.75 11.67 24.56
N ASP A 402 2.51 11.38 23.26
CA ASP A 402 3.48 11.50 22.16
C ASP A 402 2.97 10.83 20.85
N VAL A 403 3.08 11.58 19.75
CA VAL A 403 3.35 11.16 18.36
C VAL A 403 2.44 10.10 17.68
N TRP A 404 1.72 10.58 16.66
CA TRP A 404 1.29 9.89 15.44
C TRP A 404 2.02 8.55 15.15
N LYS A 405 1.28 7.43 15.15
CA LYS A 405 1.73 6.16 14.57
C LYS A 405 0.79 5.76 13.42
N PRO A 406 1.31 5.48 12.21
CA PRO A 406 0.51 4.90 11.13
C PRO A 406 -0.01 3.52 11.55
N LEU A 407 -1.30 3.26 11.32
CA LEU A 407 -1.89 1.93 11.43
C LEU A 407 -1.16 0.96 10.49
N GLN A 408 -0.78 -0.22 10.99
CA GLN A 408 -0.35 -1.33 10.12
C GLN A 408 -1.50 -1.78 9.20
N PRO A 409 -1.23 -2.19 7.95
CA PRO A 409 -2.26 -2.57 7.00
C PRO A 409 -2.83 -3.95 7.36
N SER A 410 -4.11 -3.99 7.72
CA SER A 410 -4.89 -5.22 7.84
C SER A 410 -5.41 -5.68 6.46
N ALA A 411 -5.20 -6.96 6.14
CA ALA A 411 -5.80 -7.79 5.08
C ALA A 411 -5.89 -7.21 3.63
N PRO A 412 -5.17 -7.80 2.64
CA PRO A 412 -5.15 -7.30 1.26
C PRO A 412 -6.48 -7.43 0.48
N GLU A 413 -7.45 -8.22 0.92
CA GLU A 413 -8.74 -8.40 0.20
C GLU A 413 -9.76 -7.29 0.49
N VAL A 414 -9.81 -6.77 1.72
CA VAL A 414 -10.76 -5.71 2.12
C VAL A 414 -10.35 -4.36 1.52
N VAL A 415 -9.05 -4.06 1.51
CA VAL A 415 -8.49 -2.88 0.83
C VAL A 415 -8.69 -2.96 -0.70
N ARG A 416 -8.63 -4.16 -1.29
CA ARG A 416 -8.89 -4.37 -2.73
C ARG A 416 -10.34 -4.12 -3.12
N HIS A 417 -11.31 -4.62 -2.33
CA HIS A 417 -12.73 -4.43 -2.62
C HIS A 417 -13.16 -2.96 -2.43
N MET A 418 -12.63 -2.29 -1.41
CA MET A 418 -12.80 -0.84 -1.20
C MET A 418 -12.26 -0.02 -2.37
N ASN A 419 -11.08 -0.38 -2.88
CA ASN A 419 -10.53 0.24 -4.08
C ASN A 419 -11.34 -0.07 -5.35
N GLU A 420 -12.11 -1.16 -5.43
CA GLU A 420 -12.90 -1.50 -6.62
C GLU A 420 -14.18 -0.66 -6.75
N GLU A 421 -14.90 -0.40 -5.64
CA GLU A 421 -16.10 0.45 -5.70
C GLU A 421 -15.78 1.91 -5.98
N VAL A 422 -14.71 2.42 -5.36
CA VAL A 422 -14.16 3.74 -5.64
C VAL A 422 -13.70 3.82 -7.09
N ARG A 423 -12.99 2.80 -7.60
CA ARG A 423 -12.57 2.75 -9.01
C ARG A 423 -13.77 2.70 -9.97
N ARG A 424 -14.82 1.95 -9.66
CA ARG A 424 -16.06 1.89 -10.46
C ARG A 424 -16.71 3.26 -10.55
N MET A 425 -16.90 3.93 -9.41
CA MET A 425 -17.49 5.28 -9.38
C MET A 425 -16.61 6.31 -10.11
N MET A 426 -15.29 6.29 -9.89
CA MET A 426 -14.35 7.15 -10.60
C MET A 426 -14.32 6.88 -12.12
N GLY A 427 -14.43 5.62 -12.54
CA GLY A 427 -14.53 5.25 -13.95
C GLY A 427 -15.83 5.73 -14.60
N GLU A 428 -16.94 5.75 -13.87
CA GLU A 428 -18.20 6.32 -14.35
C GLU A 428 -18.18 7.87 -14.38
N LEU A 429 -17.44 8.51 -13.46
CA LEU A 429 -17.21 9.97 -13.44
C LEU A 429 -16.27 10.44 -14.56
N PHE A 430 -15.22 9.67 -14.85
CA PHE A 430 -14.19 9.99 -15.83
C PHE A 430 -14.11 8.96 -16.97
N PRO A 431 -15.22 8.67 -17.69
CA PRO A 431 -15.25 7.56 -18.64
C PRO A 431 -14.37 7.78 -19.87
N ASN A 432 -14.17 9.04 -20.29
CA ASN A 432 -13.38 9.37 -21.48
C ASN A 432 -11.96 9.83 -21.15
N LEU A 433 -11.56 9.87 -19.88
CA LEU A 433 -10.25 10.40 -19.51
C LEU A 433 -9.12 9.58 -20.13
N GLU A 434 -9.20 8.25 -20.06
CA GLU A 434 -8.21 7.36 -20.68
C GLU A 434 -8.14 7.56 -22.19
N SER A 435 -9.28 7.56 -22.87
CA SER A 435 -9.34 7.67 -24.33
C SER A 435 -8.87 9.03 -24.84
N GLU A 436 -9.18 10.12 -24.14
CA GLU A 436 -8.71 11.47 -24.49
C GLU A 436 -7.21 11.65 -24.22
N LEU A 437 -6.67 11.09 -23.12
CA LEU A 437 -5.23 11.05 -22.87
C LEU A 437 -4.51 10.22 -23.93
N GLU A 438 -5.03 9.05 -24.30
CA GLU A 438 -4.47 8.24 -25.39
C GLU A 438 -4.52 8.98 -26.74
N ALA A 439 -5.60 9.72 -27.02
CA ALA A 439 -5.73 10.54 -28.22
C ALA A 439 -4.71 11.69 -28.23
N PHE A 440 -4.47 12.33 -27.08
CA PHE A 440 -3.42 13.34 -26.92
C PHE A 440 -2.02 12.75 -27.12
N VAL A 441 -1.70 11.61 -26.48
CA VAL A 441 -0.42 10.90 -26.66
C VAL A 441 -0.18 10.56 -28.13
N SER A 442 -1.21 10.06 -28.81
CA SER A 442 -1.14 9.72 -30.23
C SER A 442 -1.01 10.96 -31.13
N TYR A 443 -1.58 12.09 -30.74
CA TYR A 443 -1.40 13.37 -31.43
C TYR A 443 0.02 13.90 -31.26
N ALA A 444 0.54 13.93 -30.03
CA ALA A 444 1.89 14.37 -29.72
C ALA A 444 2.96 13.54 -30.44
N ASP A 445 2.80 12.21 -30.47
CA ASP A 445 3.73 11.29 -31.16
C ASP A 445 3.78 11.54 -32.68
N ARG A 446 2.67 11.97 -33.30
CA ARG A 446 2.63 12.33 -34.72
C ARG A 446 3.32 13.66 -35.04
N LEU A 447 3.45 14.56 -34.07
CA LEU A 447 4.13 15.84 -34.26
C LEU A 447 5.65 15.68 -34.27
N ASP A 448 6.19 14.95 -33.28
CA ASP A 448 7.61 14.67 -33.16
C ASP A 448 7.81 13.37 -32.36
N GLY A 449 8.65 12.46 -32.88
CA GLY A 449 8.99 11.20 -32.21
C GLY A 449 9.70 11.40 -30.88
N PHE A 450 10.42 12.52 -30.68
CA PHE A 450 11.01 12.88 -29.38
C PHE A 450 9.97 13.10 -28.29
N ASN A 451 8.72 13.46 -28.63
CA ASN A 451 7.66 13.62 -27.64
C ASN A 451 7.40 12.32 -26.88
N SER A 452 7.61 11.15 -27.52
CA SER A 452 7.51 9.85 -26.85
C SER A 452 8.50 9.69 -25.69
N MET A 453 9.70 10.27 -25.81
CA MET A 453 10.73 10.26 -24.76
C MET A 453 10.35 11.16 -23.59
N TYR A 454 9.93 12.40 -23.87
CA TYR A 454 9.44 13.34 -22.85
C TYR A 454 8.25 12.76 -22.08
N MET A 455 7.27 12.20 -22.80
CA MET A 455 6.11 11.54 -22.19
C MET A 455 6.53 10.33 -21.33
N LEU A 456 7.52 9.55 -21.77
CA LEU A 456 7.97 8.37 -21.01
C LEU A 456 8.57 8.76 -19.67
N VAL A 457 9.37 9.84 -19.64
CA VAL A 457 9.98 10.36 -18.41
C VAL A 457 8.92 10.97 -17.49
N ARG A 458 8.11 11.91 -17.99
CA ARG A 458 7.10 12.64 -17.20
C ARG A 458 6.01 11.73 -16.67
N MET A 459 5.42 10.90 -17.52
CA MET A 459 4.37 9.97 -17.09
C MET A 459 4.90 8.94 -16.07
N SER A 460 6.14 8.47 -16.22
CA SER A 460 6.74 7.56 -15.22
C SER A 460 6.95 8.24 -13.87
N GLN A 461 7.31 9.52 -13.83
CA GLN A 461 7.47 10.27 -12.58
C GLN A 461 6.12 10.37 -11.84
N HIS A 462 5.05 10.73 -12.53
CA HIS A 462 3.71 10.80 -11.93
C HIS A 462 3.19 9.43 -11.47
N VAL A 463 3.42 8.36 -12.23
CA VAL A 463 3.05 6.99 -11.79
C VAL A 463 3.81 6.58 -10.51
N ASN A 464 5.09 6.93 -10.39
CA ASN A 464 5.91 6.59 -9.23
C ASN A 464 5.63 7.48 -8.01
N ASN A 465 5.24 8.74 -8.23
CA ASN A 465 4.93 9.69 -7.16
C ASN A 465 3.52 9.51 -6.58
N ALA A 466 2.62 8.83 -7.31
CA ALA A 466 1.28 8.51 -6.83
C ALA A 466 1.36 7.63 -5.57
N GLN A 467 0.98 8.20 -4.41
CA GLN A 467 1.18 7.60 -3.09
C GLN A 467 0.42 6.27 -2.89
N ASP A 468 -0.63 6.01 -3.68
CA ASP A 468 -1.41 4.78 -3.67
C ASP A 468 -1.21 3.97 -4.95
N THR A 469 -0.33 2.95 -4.86
CA THR A 469 -0.14 1.92 -5.89
C THR A 469 -1.42 1.09 -6.01
N GLY A 470 -2.32 1.48 -6.94
CA GLY A 470 -3.64 0.86 -7.13
C GLY A 470 -4.81 1.84 -7.14
N SER A 471 -4.56 3.14 -6.96
CA SER A 471 -5.54 4.20 -7.20
C SER A 471 -6.03 4.24 -8.65
N PHE A 472 -7.22 4.78 -8.88
CA PHE A 472 -7.81 4.94 -10.23
C PHE A 472 -6.83 5.63 -11.19
N LEU A 473 -6.26 6.76 -10.76
CA LEU A 473 -5.35 7.55 -11.58
C LEU A 473 -4.03 6.81 -11.88
N SER A 474 -3.46 6.09 -10.90
CA SER A 474 -2.24 5.29 -11.09
C SER A 474 -2.44 4.21 -12.16
N LEU A 475 -3.59 3.52 -12.18
CA LEU A 475 -3.90 2.51 -13.20
C LEU A 475 -4.08 3.14 -14.59
N MET A 476 -4.75 4.29 -14.67
CA MET A 476 -4.93 5.03 -15.92
C MET A 476 -3.61 5.54 -16.50
N PHE A 477 -2.76 6.15 -15.66
CA PHE A 477 -1.42 6.57 -16.06
C PHE A 477 -0.54 5.38 -16.43
N ALA A 478 -0.65 4.24 -15.74
CA ALA A 478 0.06 3.01 -16.11
C ALA A 478 -0.38 2.49 -17.49
N SER A 479 -1.68 2.51 -17.81
CA SER A 479 -2.21 2.14 -19.13
C SER A 479 -1.64 3.05 -20.22
N CYS A 480 -1.71 4.37 -20.02
CA CYS A 480 -1.12 5.36 -20.92
C CYS A 480 0.41 5.18 -21.06
N LEU A 481 1.12 4.87 -19.97
CA LEU A 481 2.56 4.65 -19.97
C LEU A 481 2.96 3.44 -20.83
N VAL A 482 2.15 2.38 -20.85
CA VAL A 482 2.36 1.23 -21.75
C VAL A 482 2.24 1.66 -23.21
N LYS A 483 1.26 2.51 -23.55
CA LYS A 483 1.09 3.07 -24.89
C LYS A 483 2.29 3.95 -25.28
N ILE A 484 2.70 4.85 -24.40
CA ILE A 484 3.86 5.73 -24.59
C ILE A 484 5.13 4.90 -24.82
N LYS A 485 5.35 3.84 -24.03
CA LYS A 485 6.48 2.93 -24.22
C LYS A 485 6.45 2.27 -25.61
N ARG A 486 5.29 1.78 -26.06
CA ARG A 486 5.15 1.21 -27.41
C ARG A 486 5.47 2.23 -28.51
N ASN A 487 5.09 3.49 -28.31
CA ASN A 487 5.43 4.58 -29.25
C ASN A 487 6.95 4.87 -29.24
N PHE A 488 7.59 4.91 -28.07
CA PHE A 488 9.04 5.02 -27.95
C PHE A 488 9.76 3.87 -28.67
N ASP A 489 9.37 2.62 -28.42
CA ASP A 489 9.95 1.44 -29.07
C ASP A 489 9.79 1.53 -30.60
N LYS A 490 8.62 1.99 -31.08
CA LYS A 490 8.34 2.22 -32.50
C LYS A 490 9.20 3.35 -33.08
N PHE A 491 9.41 4.44 -32.34
CA PHE A 491 10.28 5.54 -32.75
C PHE A 491 11.71 5.07 -32.94
N ILE A 492 12.27 4.32 -31.98
CA ILE A 492 13.61 3.74 -32.09
C ILE A 492 13.70 2.75 -33.27
N ALA A 493 12.69 1.90 -33.45
CA ALA A 493 12.64 0.99 -34.60
C ALA A 493 12.61 1.74 -35.94
N ASN A 494 11.90 2.87 -36.02
CA ASN A 494 11.89 3.71 -37.22
C ASN A 494 13.27 4.35 -37.47
N GLN A 495 13.97 4.80 -36.42
CA GLN A 495 15.35 5.31 -36.55
C GLN A 495 16.30 4.21 -37.05
N ILE A 496 16.24 3.01 -36.47
CA ILE A 496 17.02 1.86 -36.93
C ILE A 496 16.75 1.56 -38.40
N LYS A 497 15.47 1.51 -38.79
CA LYS A 497 15.07 1.26 -40.17
C LYS A 497 15.57 2.34 -41.12
N ALA A 498 15.51 3.62 -40.73
CA ALA A 498 16.03 4.72 -41.53
C ALA A 498 17.55 4.60 -41.77
N ILE A 499 18.30 4.09 -40.79
CA ILE A 499 19.73 3.82 -40.91
C ILE A 499 19.98 2.64 -41.85
N GLN A 500 19.21 1.55 -41.73
CA GLN A 500 19.32 0.37 -42.59
C GLN A 500 18.97 0.65 -44.05
N ASP A 501 17.93 1.45 -44.29
CA ASP A 501 17.43 1.82 -45.63
C ASP A 501 18.31 2.90 -46.31
N PHE A 502 19.38 3.35 -45.66
CA PHE A 502 20.30 4.35 -46.21
C PHE A 502 20.90 3.88 -47.54
N LYS A 503 20.91 4.76 -48.54
CA LYS A 503 21.41 4.47 -49.89
C LYS A 503 22.71 5.21 -50.16
N VAL A 504 23.75 4.45 -50.54
CA VAL A 504 25.04 5.03 -50.91
C VAL A 504 24.95 5.78 -52.24
N SER A 505 25.44 7.02 -52.24
CA SER A 505 25.57 7.81 -53.47
C SER A 505 26.69 7.24 -54.34
N LYS A 506 26.35 6.82 -55.56
CA LYS A 506 27.35 6.37 -56.55
C LYS A 506 28.10 7.53 -57.22
N LYS A 507 27.62 8.77 -57.05
CA LYS A 507 28.11 9.94 -57.80
C LYS A 507 29.01 10.86 -56.98
N SER A 508 28.92 10.86 -55.65
CA SER A 508 29.72 11.73 -54.78
C SER A 508 30.80 10.94 -54.04
N ARG A 509 31.81 11.64 -53.50
CA ARG A 509 32.68 11.05 -52.48
C ARG A 509 31.87 10.83 -51.20
N CYS A 510 32.25 9.83 -50.44
CA CYS A 510 31.72 9.58 -49.11
C CYS A 510 32.63 10.27 -48.08
N GLY A 511 32.07 11.16 -47.25
CA GLY A 511 32.70 11.68 -46.04
C GLY A 511 32.00 11.10 -44.81
N ILE A 512 31.75 11.93 -43.79
CA ILE A 512 30.89 11.54 -42.66
C ILE A 512 29.47 11.23 -43.16
N ILE A 513 28.96 10.07 -42.78
CA ILE A 513 27.65 9.62 -43.22
C ILE A 513 26.56 10.34 -42.41
N ALA A 514 25.48 10.75 -43.08
CA ALA A 514 24.43 11.55 -42.44
C ALA A 514 23.83 10.92 -41.17
N PHE A 515 23.67 9.59 -41.12
CA PHE A 515 23.17 8.93 -39.90
C PHE A 515 24.17 8.92 -38.74
N VAL A 516 25.47 9.03 -39.03
CA VAL A 516 26.52 9.15 -38.01
C VAL A 516 26.47 10.54 -37.37
N HIS A 517 26.34 11.60 -38.19
CA HIS A 517 26.12 12.96 -37.70
C HIS A 517 24.81 13.08 -36.89
N ASN A 518 23.71 12.52 -37.42
CA ASN A 518 22.41 12.58 -36.76
C ASN A 518 22.38 11.83 -35.41
N PHE A 519 23.25 10.82 -35.24
CA PHE A 519 23.35 10.10 -33.97
C PHE A 519 23.85 11.00 -32.85
N GLU A 520 24.81 11.90 -33.12
CA GLU A 520 25.30 12.85 -32.12
C GLU A 520 24.19 13.80 -31.64
N GLU A 521 23.44 14.40 -32.57
CA GLU A 521 22.32 15.29 -32.22
C GLU A 521 21.23 14.54 -31.44
N PHE A 522 20.88 13.34 -31.89
CA PHE A 522 19.91 12.47 -31.23
C PHE A 522 20.36 12.13 -29.80
N ALA A 523 21.61 11.73 -29.63
CA ALA A 523 22.11 11.29 -28.34
C ALA A 523 22.21 12.45 -27.34
N ASN A 524 22.69 13.62 -27.76
CA ASN A 524 22.70 14.83 -26.92
C ASN A 524 21.30 15.19 -26.41
N GLN A 525 20.29 15.12 -27.29
CA GLN A 525 18.91 15.43 -26.92
C GLN A 525 18.32 14.36 -26.00
N ALA A 526 18.49 13.07 -26.31
CA ALA A 526 18.01 11.98 -25.49
C ALA A 526 18.63 12.00 -24.07
N GLU A 527 19.93 12.24 -23.95
CA GLU A 527 20.60 12.40 -22.65
C GLU A 527 20.08 13.61 -21.87
N SER A 528 19.76 14.71 -22.56
CA SER A 528 19.12 15.87 -21.91
C SER A 528 17.72 15.55 -21.37
N ILE A 529 16.95 14.71 -22.05
CA ILE A 529 15.58 14.34 -21.66
C ILE A 529 15.58 13.36 -20.48
N PHE A 530 16.48 12.36 -20.51
CA PHE A 530 16.55 11.30 -19.50
C PHE A 530 17.43 11.65 -18.29
N LYS A 531 17.96 12.88 -18.22
CA LYS A 531 18.81 13.33 -17.12
C LYS A 531 18.11 13.16 -15.76
N GLY A 532 18.65 12.27 -14.91
CA GLY A 532 18.09 11.98 -13.59
C GLY A 532 16.84 11.11 -13.60
N SER A 533 16.52 10.45 -14.72
CA SER A 533 15.37 9.56 -14.86
C SER A 533 15.72 8.09 -14.58
N ASP A 534 14.89 7.41 -13.80
CA ASP A 534 15.01 5.96 -13.55
C ASP A 534 14.71 5.11 -14.80
N ARG A 535 14.15 5.73 -15.86
CA ARG A 535 13.83 5.08 -17.14
C ARG A 535 15.01 5.03 -18.11
N HIS A 536 16.19 5.49 -17.71
CA HIS A 536 17.41 5.45 -18.53
C HIS A 536 17.73 4.04 -19.08
N THR A 537 17.35 2.99 -18.36
CA THR A 537 17.52 1.59 -18.79
C THR A 537 16.86 1.26 -20.13
N HIS A 538 15.74 1.90 -20.47
CA HIS A 538 15.09 1.74 -21.80
C HIS A 538 15.90 2.43 -22.89
N LEU A 539 16.49 3.59 -22.58
CA LEU A 539 17.37 4.33 -23.49
C LEU A 539 18.69 3.56 -23.73
N ASP A 540 19.28 2.97 -22.68
CA ASP A 540 20.49 2.13 -22.79
C ASP A 540 20.31 0.97 -23.77
N LYS A 541 19.15 0.31 -23.71
CA LYS A 541 18.81 -0.77 -24.64
C LYS A 541 18.71 -0.26 -26.09
N SER A 542 18.09 0.90 -26.28
CA SER A 542 17.96 1.55 -27.59
C SER A 542 19.31 1.99 -28.16
N TYR A 543 20.20 2.53 -27.32
CA TYR A 543 21.55 2.91 -27.73
C TYR A 543 22.35 1.72 -28.24
N LYS A 544 22.36 0.60 -27.51
CA LYS A 544 23.05 -0.61 -27.96
C LYS A 544 22.54 -1.10 -29.31
N ALA A 545 21.22 -1.08 -29.51
CA ALA A 545 20.63 -1.47 -30.79
C ALA A 545 21.00 -0.50 -31.93
N LEU A 546 20.98 0.81 -31.68
CA LEU A 546 21.33 1.83 -32.66
C LEU A 546 22.81 1.76 -33.06
N VAL A 547 23.73 1.69 -32.09
CA VAL A 547 25.18 1.70 -32.35
C VAL A 547 25.62 0.46 -33.15
N VAL A 548 25.10 -0.73 -32.81
CA VAL A 548 25.35 -1.96 -33.57
C VAL A 548 24.96 -1.77 -35.04
N VAL A 549 23.75 -1.27 -35.29
CA VAL A 549 23.26 -1.04 -36.66
C VAL A 549 24.08 0.04 -37.36
N ILE A 550 24.46 1.12 -36.67
CA ILE A 550 25.33 2.16 -37.24
C ILE A 550 26.67 1.55 -37.68
N TYR A 551 27.32 0.73 -36.86
CA TYR A 551 28.60 0.11 -37.20
C TYR A 551 28.47 -0.83 -38.40
N GLU A 552 27.46 -1.69 -38.42
CA GLU A 552 27.17 -2.56 -39.56
C GLU A 552 26.94 -1.77 -40.85
N GLN A 553 26.20 -0.66 -40.77
CA GLN A 553 25.92 0.17 -41.92
C GLN A 553 27.14 0.98 -42.39
N ILE A 554 28.02 1.45 -41.49
CA ILE A 554 29.29 2.08 -41.89
C ILE A 554 30.13 1.08 -42.70
N VAL A 555 30.26 -0.17 -42.22
CA VAL A 555 31.02 -1.22 -42.92
C VAL A 555 30.43 -1.52 -44.30
N ARG A 556 29.10 -1.58 -44.41
CA ARG A 556 28.40 -1.74 -45.70
C ARG A 556 28.68 -0.58 -46.64
N VAL A 557 28.52 0.66 -46.16
CA VAL A 557 28.76 1.88 -46.96
C VAL A 557 30.21 1.95 -47.44
N ALA A 558 31.17 1.62 -46.59
CA ALA A 558 32.58 1.56 -46.94
C ALA A 558 32.88 0.52 -48.04
N SER A 559 32.15 -0.60 -48.07
CA SER A 559 32.31 -1.66 -49.07
C SER A 559 31.60 -1.34 -50.40
N GLU A 560 30.50 -0.58 -50.36
CA GLU A 560 29.75 -0.15 -51.54
C GLU A 560 30.30 1.15 -52.18
N SER A 561 31.16 1.89 -51.47
CA SER A 561 31.78 3.13 -51.95
C SER A 561 32.72 2.88 -53.14
N GLN A 562 32.47 3.58 -54.25
CA GLN A 562 33.30 3.48 -55.46
C GLN A 562 34.34 4.60 -55.59
N LYS A 563 34.10 5.77 -54.97
CA LYS A 563 34.93 6.98 -55.15
C LYS A 563 35.86 7.27 -53.98
N THR A 564 35.53 6.80 -52.79
CA THR A 564 36.35 6.95 -51.58
C THR A 564 36.87 5.57 -51.17
N PRO A 565 38.17 5.42 -50.86
CA PRO A 565 38.73 4.15 -50.39
C PRO A 565 37.99 3.63 -49.14
N LYS A 566 37.85 2.31 -49.03
CA LYS A 566 37.19 1.65 -47.89
C LYS A 566 37.79 2.08 -46.55
N ASP A 567 39.13 2.06 -46.45
CA ASP A 567 39.86 2.40 -45.23
C ASP A 567 39.59 3.85 -44.80
N VAL A 568 39.42 4.77 -45.74
CA VAL A 568 39.10 6.19 -45.45
C VAL A 568 37.69 6.34 -44.90
N VAL A 569 36.69 5.70 -45.53
CA VAL A 569 35.30 5.75 -45.04
C VAL A 569 35.19 5.17 -43.64
N MET A 570 35.85 4.04 -43.39
CA MET A 570 35.92 3.41 -42.07
C MET A 570 36.62 4.32 -41.06
N MET A 571 37.81 4.82 -41.39
CA MET A 571 38.61 5.66 -40.50
C MET A 571 37.87 6.94 -40.09
N GLU A 572 37.29 7.70 -41.03
CA GLU A 572 36.62 8.97 -40.71
C GLU A 572 35.36 8.76 -39.87
N ASN A 573 34.51 7.80 -40.25
CA ASN A 573 33.25 7.58 -39.56
C ASN A 573 33.45 6.94 -38.18
N PHE A 574 34.39 6.01 -38.02
CA PHE A 574 34.71 5.46 -36.70
C PHE A 574 35.48 6.44 -35.81
N HIS A 575 36.27 7.35 -36.38
CA HIS A 575 36.84 8.47 -35.61
C HIS A 575 35.74 9.39 -35.07
N HIS A 576 34.80 9.78 -35.92
CA HIS A 576 33.66 10.61 -35.50
C HIS A 576 32.84 9.91 -34.40
N MET A 577 32.47 8.64 -34.59
CA MET A 577 31.79 7.85 -33.56
C MET A 577 32.60 7.78 -32.26
N TYR A 578 33.91 7.57 -32.31
CA TYR A 578 34.77 7.59 -31.13
C TYR A 578 34.75 8.95 -30.42
N SER A 579 34.82 10.05 -31.17
CA SER A 579 34.77 11.42 -30.67
C SER A 579 33.43 11.72 -29.99
N THR A 580 32.31 11.41 -30.65
CA THR A 580 30.95 11.57 -30.13
C THR A 580 30.77 10.78 -28.83
N LEU A 581 31.12 9.49 -28.82
CA LEU A 581 31.00 8.63 -27.63
C LEU A 581 31.92 9.06 -26.48
N SER A 582 33.10 9.61 -26.80
CA SER A 582 34.04 10.15 -25.80
C SER A 582 33.52 11.43 -25.15
N THR A 583 32.78 12.24 -25.91
CA THR A 583 32.18 13.49 -25.43
C THR A 583 30.97 13.22 -24.56
N LEU A 584 30.06 12.34 -25.00
CA LEU A 584 28.82 12.01 -24.28
C LEU A 584 29.04 11.18 -23.01
N LYS A 585 30.07 10.32 -22.98
CA LYS A 585 30.43 9.47 -21.83
C LYS A 585 29.28 8.58 -21.32
N ILE A 586 28.52 8.00 -22.24
CA ILE A 586 27.38 7.11 -21.94
C ILE A 586 27.91 5.76 -21.42
N PRO A 587 27.62 5.36 -20.15
CA PRO A 587 28.22 4.17 -19.55
C PRO A 587 27.95 2.86 -20.29
N CYS A 588 26.76 2.70 -20.87
CA CYS A 588 26.35 1.47 -21.53
C CYS A 588 27.04 1.24 -22.88
N LEU A 589 27.69 2.27 -23.45
CA LEU A 589 28.39 2.28 -24.74
C LEU A 589 29.93 2.30 -24.61
N GLU A 590 30.46 2.10 -23.40
CA GLU A 590 31.90 2.15 -23.14
C GLU A 590 32.68 1.07 -23.92
N SER A 591 32.08 -0.11 -24.14
CA SER A 591 32.65 -1.16 -24.97
C SER A 591 32.70 -0.74 -26.44
N ASP A 592 31.58 -0.23 -26.96
CA ASP A 592 31.45 0.23 -28.34
C ASP A 592 32.40 1.40 -28.65
N ARG A 593 32.66 2.27 -27.66
CA ARG A 593 33.66 3.35 -27.76
C ARG A 593 35.08 2.81 -27.97
N LYS A 594 35.47 1.78 -27.21
CA LYS A 594 36.78 1.14 -27.36
C LYS A 594 36.90 0.42 -28.70
N GLU A 595 35.83 -0.23 -29.13
CA GLU A 595 35.74 -0.88 -30.44
C GLU A 595 35.87 0.15 -31.58
N ALA A 596 35.16 1.27 -31.54
CA ALA A 596 35.30 2.33 -32.55
C ALA A 596 36.73 2.86 -32.63
N LYS A 597 37.39 3.07 -31.48
CA LYS A 597 38.79 3.49 -31.45
C LYS A 597 39.71 2.47 -32.12
N GLN A 598 39.51 1.19 -31.82
CA GLN A 598 40.31 0.11 -32.40
C GLN A 598 40.12 0.04 -33.92
N ILE A 599 38.87 0.05 -34.40
CA ILE A 599 38.55 0.02 -35.84
C ILE A 599 39.13 1.25 -36.54
N TYR A 600 39.00 2.43 -35.95
CA TYR A 600 39.63 3.66 -36.46
C TYR A 600 41.15 3.49 -36.62
N GLN A 601 41.85 3.01 -35.58
CA GLN A 601 43.30 2.82 -35.60
C GLN A 601 43.74 1.77 -36.63
N ASP A 602 43.04 0.65 -36.73
CA ASP A 602 43.35 -0.42 -37.68
C ASP A 602 43.20 0.06 -39.14
N ASN A 603 42.15 0.84 -39.43
CA ASN A 603 41.94 1.39 -40.78
C ASN A 603 42.90 2.55 -41.08
N LEU A 604 43.26 3.38 -40.09
CA LEU A 604 44.32 4.39 -40.24
C LEU A 604 45.66 3.74 -40.62
N ASN A 605 46.04 2.68 -39.91
CA ASN A 605 47.25 1.92 -40.17
C ASN A 605 47.20 1.26 -41.54
N SER A 606 46.09 0.61 -41.89
CA SER A 606 45.91 -0.04 -43.19
C SER A 606 45.99 0.96 -44.35
N TYR A 607 45.31 2.11 -44.24
CA TYR A 607 45.37 3.18 -45.24
C TYR A 607 46.80 3.74 -45.40
N THR A 608 47.48 3.96 -44.29
CA THR A 608 48.86 4.45 -44.24
C THR A 608 49.81 3.49 -44.95
N LEU A 609 49.75 2.19 -44.63
CA LEU A 609 50.57 1.14 -45.25
C LEU A 609 50.29 1.02 -46.76
N ASN A 610 49.01 1.02 -47.15
CA ASN A 610 48.58 0.93 -48.54
C ASN A 610 49.06 2.10 -49.42
N LEU A 611 49.23 3.29 -48.84
CA LEU A 611 49.77 4.46 -49.54
C LEU A 611 51.30 4.48 -49.54
N LEU A 612 51.95 4.20 -48.42
CA LEU A 612 53.41 4.22 -48.29
C LEU A 612 54.15 3.10 -49.04
N GLY A 613 53.46 2.02 -49.42
CA GLY A 613 54.04 1.01 -50.32
C GLY A 613 54.35 1.54 -51.73
N ARG A 614 53.76 2.67 -52.15
CA ARG A 614 53.87 3.19 -53.53
C ARG A 614 55.11 4.06 -53.83
N PRO A 615 55.56 4.98 -52.95
CA PRO A 615 56.71 5.84 -53.22
C PRO A 615 58.02 5.08 -53.35
N LEU A 616 58.13 3.91 -52.72
CA LEU A 616 59.32 3.06 -52.69
C LEU A 616 59.03 1.65 -53.20
N GLU A 617 58.07 1.49 -54.12
CA GLU A 617 57.52 0.18 -54.52
C GLU A 617 58.59 -0.87 -54.88
N LYS A 618 59.56 -0.54 -55.73
CA LYS A 618 60.63 -1.48 -56.12
C LYS A 618 61.61 -1.76 -54.98
N LEU A 619 61.87 -0.76 -54.14
CA LEU A 619 62.71 -0.92 -52.95
C LEU A 619 62.02 -1.85 -51.93
N HIS A 620 60.72 -1.67 -51.74
CA HIS A 620 59.88 -2.51 -50.91
C HIS A 620 59.85 -3.96 -51.40
N VAL A 621 59.58 -4.19 -52.68
CA VAL A 621 59.58 -5.55 -53.28
C VAL A 621 60.95 -6.22 -53.17
N PHE A 622 62.04 -5.47 -53.32
CA PHE A 622 63.40 -6.00 -53.14
C PHE A 622 63.62 -6.49 -51.70
N PHE A 623 63.32 -5.65 -50.69
CA PHE A 623 63.53 -6.00 -49.29
C PHE A 623 62.53 -7.02 -48.74
N GLU A 624 61.31 -7.06 -49.26
CA GLU A 624 60.35 -8.14 -48.99
C GLU A 624 60.89 -9.48 -49.51
N GLY A 625 61.48 -9.48 -50.71
CA GLY A 625 62.17 -10.65 -51.26
C GLY A 625 63.37 -11.10 -50.43
N VAL A 626 64.20 -10.16 -49.96
CA VAL A 626 65.31 -10.42 -49.03
C VAL A 626 64.79 -11.05 -47.73
N GLN A 627 63.77 -10.45 -47.13
CA GLN A 627 63.17 -10.92 -45.88
C GLN A 627 62.55 -12.32 -46.02
N ASN A 628 61.86 -12.59 -47.13
CA ASN A 628 61.34 -13.92 -47.45
C ASN A 628 62.45 -14.97 -47.58
N ARG A 629 63.60 -14.61 -48.17
CA ARG A 629 64.75 -15.53 -48.25
C ARG A 629 65.35 -15.84 -46.89
N VAL A 630 65.51 -14.82 -46.04
CA VAL A 630 65.94 -15.01 -44.64
C VAL A 630 64.94 -15.90 -43.90
N ALA A 631 63.63 -15.67 -44.07
CA ALA A 631 62.58 -16.47 -43.44
C ALA A 631 62.56 -17.94 -43.92
N THR A 632 62.95 -18.21 -45.17
CA THR A 632 63.12 -19.60 -45.68
C THR A 632 64.38 -20.31 -45.16
N GLY A 633 65.12 -19.70 -44.24
CA GLY A 633 66.26 -20.32 -43.56
C GLY A 633 67.62 -20.03 -44.20
N VAL A 634 67.69 -19.12 -45.19
CA VAL A 634 68.96 -18.65 -45.73
C VAL A 634 69.63 -17.76 -44.69
N LYS A 635 70.92 -17.99 -44.39
CA LYS A 635 71.64 -17.13 -43.46
C LYS A 635 71.67 -15.69 -44.01
N PRO A 636 71.48 -14.65 -43.18
CA PRO A 636 71.47 -13.26 -43.64
C PRO A 636 72.68 -12.91 -44.51
N GLU A 637 73.87 -13.34 -44.09
CA GLU A 637 75.15 -13.14 -44.80
C GLU A 637 75.19 -13.78 -46.20
N GLU A 638 74.39 -14.82 -46.43
CA GLU A 638 74.38 -15.58 -47.69
C GLU A 638 73.38 -15.02 -48.72
N VAL A 639 72.45 -14.15 -48.30
CA VAL A 639 71.43 -13.58 -49.18
C VAL A 639 72.05 -12.76 -50.31
N GLY A 640 73.13 -12.02 -50.01
CA GLY A 640 73.84 -11.20 -50.98
C GLY A 640 74.56 -11.95 -52.10
N PHE A 641 74.66 -13.29 -52.03
CA PHE A 641 75.19 -14.14 -53.11
C PHE A 641 74.10 -14.62 -54.07
N GLN A 642 72.81 -14.46 -53.75
CA GLN A 642 71.73 -14.80 -54.66
C GLN A 642 71.64 -13.74 -55.76
N LEU A 643 71.60 -14.17 -57.03
CA LEU A 643 71.62 -13.27 -58.18
C LEU A 643 70.53 -12.16 -58.10
N ALA A 644 69.31 -12.55 -57.70
CA ALA A 644 68.16 -11.65 -57.58
C ALA A 644 68.27 -10.64 -56.43
N PHE A 645 69.11 -10.91 -55.42
CA PHE A 645 69.31 -10.08 -54.24
C PHE A 645 70.78 -9.71 -54.06
N SER A 646 71.55 -9.66 -55.16
CA SER A 646 72.98 -9.42 -55.09
C SER A 646 73.31 -7.99 -54.69
N LYS A 647 74.55 -7.75 -54.22
CA LYS A 647 75.06 -6.39 -53.92
C LYS A 647 74.92 -5.43 -55.11
N GLN A 648 75.01 -5.93 -56.35
CA GLN A 648 74.85 -5.13 -57.56
C GLN A 648 73.38 -4.75 -57.79
N GLU A 649 72.44 -5.68 -57.58
CA GLU A 649 71.02 -5.39 -57.74
C GLU A 649 70.52 -4.45 -56.64
N LEU A 650 70.97 -4.61 -55.39
CA LEU A 650 70.68 -3.68 -54.31
C LEU A 650 71.10 -2.23 -54.65
N ARG A 651 72.33 -2.03 -55.15
CA ARG A 651 72.81 -0.70 -55.58
C ARG A 651 71.97 -0.12 -56.72
N LYS A 652 71.51 -0.97 -57.64
CA LYS A 652 70.67 -0.58 -58.76
C LYS A 652 69.29 -0.12 -58.29
N VAL A 653 68.65 -0.87 -57.40
CA VAL A 653 67.33 -0.50 -56.83
C VAL A 653 67.41 0.77 -56.00
N ILE A 654 68.45 0.96 -55.17
CA ILE A 654 68.62 2.20 -54.38
C ILE A 654 68.77 3.43 -55.30
N LYS A 655 69.53 3.30 -56.40
CA LYS A 655 69.78 4.41 -57.35
C LYS A 655 68.52 4.88 -58.09
N GLU A 656 67.46 4.08 -58.11
CA GLU A 656 66.17 4.49 -58.68
C GLU A 656 65.38 5.46 -57.78
N TYR A 657 65.78 5.61 -56.51
CA TYR A 657 65.10 6.45 -55.52
C TYR A 657 65.99 7.56 -54.95
N PRO A 658 66.46 8.51 -55.78
CA PRO A 658 67.17 9.68 -55.28
C PRO A 658 66.23 10.58 -54.45
N VAL A 659 66.79 11.40 -53.57
CA VAL A 659 66.07 12.35 -52.70
C VAL A 659 64.92 13.09 -53.40
N LYS A 660 65.16 13.56 -54.63
CA LYS A 660 64.16 14.29 -55.42
C LYS A 660 62.93 13.44 -55.79
N GLU A 661 63.14 12.17 -56.12
CA GLU A 661 62.06 11.26 -56.53
C GLU A 661 61.23 10.83 -55.31
N VAL A 662 61.90 10.58 -54.18
CA VAL A 662 61.22 10.30 -52.89
C VAL A 662 60.35 11.48 -52.46
N LYS A 663 60.89 12.71 -52.49
CA LYS A 663 60.13 13.92 -52.15
C LYS A 663 58.93 14.13 -53.07
N LYS A 664 59.09 13.87 -54.38
CA LYS A 664 57.99 13.94 -55.36
C LYS A 664 56.93 12.88 -55.12
N GLY A 665 57.33 11.65 -54.75
CA GLY A 665 56.42 10.58 -54.34
C GLY A 665 55.60 10.95 -53.10
N LEU A 666 56.25 11.51 -52.08
CA LEU A 666 55.62 11.98 -50.85
C LEU A 666 54.65 13.16 -51.09
N ASP A 667 55.03 14.15 -51.91
CA ASP A 667 54.12 15.26 -52.30
C ASP A 667 52.89 14.75 -53.07
N GLY A 668 53.08 13.71 -53.91
CA GLY A 668 51.99 13.02 -54.60
C GLY A 668 51.04 12.30 -53.63
N ILE A 669 51.57 11.65 -52.59
CA ILE A 669 50.74 11.06 -51.52
C ILE A 669 49.98 12.15 -50.78
N TYR A 670 50.65 13.22 -50.35
CA TYR A 670 49.99 14.30 -49.60
C TYR A 670 48.79 14.86 -50.35
N LYS A 671 48.95 15.18 -51.64
CA LYS A 671 47.85 15.65 -52.51
C LYS A 671 46.74 14.61 -52.66
N LYS A 672 47.07 13.32 -52.68
CA LYS A 672 46.08 12.24 -52.77
C LYS A 672 45.31 12.11 -51.47
N THR A 673 45.99 12.12 -50.32
CA THR A 673 45.39 12.07 -48.99
C THR A 673 44.48 13.27 -48.75
N LEU A 674 44.90 14.48 -49.14
CA LEU A 674 44.10 15.70 -49.09
C LEU A 674 42.82 15.59 -49.95
N LYS A 675 42.89 14.86 -51.08
CA LYS A 675 41.74 14.63 -51.96
C LYS A 675 40.79 13.54 -51.43
N ASP A 676 41.33 12.52 -50.77
CA ASP A 676 40.56 11.37 -50.29
C ASP A 676 39.78 11.70 -49.01
N LEU A 677 40.37 12.53 -48.13
CA LEU A 677 39.80 12.93 -46.83
C LEU A 677 38.75 14.05 -46.94
N CYS A 678 37.87 14.10 -45.95
CA CYS A 678 36.96 15.19 -45.66
C CYS A 678 37.62 16.22 -44.72
N GLU A 679 37.23 17.50 -44.87
CA GLU A 679 37.81 18.60 -44.09
C GLU A 679 37.27 18.67 -42.64
N GLU A 680 36.09 18.09 -42.36
CA GLU A 680 35.37 18.28 -41.09
C GLU A 680 36.14 17.78 -39.85
N GLU A 681 36.84 16.64 -39.94
CA GLU A 681 37.52 16.01 -38.79
C GLU A 681 38.99 16.43 -38.63
N ASN A 682 39.53 17.25 -39.53
CA ASN A 682 40.94 17.67 -39.53
C ASN A 682 41.95 16.50 -39.45
N LEU A 683 41.57 15.31 -39.93
CA LEU A 683 42.38 14.08 -39.83
C LEU A 683 43.63 14.10 -40.70
N LEU A 684 43.76 15.04 -41.64
CA LEU A 684 44.90 15.14 -42.54
C LEU A 684 46.24 15.16 -41.78
N GLN A 685 46.35 15.95 -40.71
CA GLN A 685 47.58 16.04 -39.92
C GLN A 685 47.87 14.74 -39.18
N VAL A 686 46.83 14.07 -38.66
CA VAL A 686 46.96 12.80 -37.96
C VAL A 686 47.43 11.70 -38.90
N VAL A 687 46.81 11.62 -40.08
CA VAL A 687 47.21 10.68 -41.14
C VAL A 687 48.63 10.98 -41.61
N TRP A 688 48.97 12.26 -41.82
CA TRP A 688 50.31 12.65 -42.26
C TRP A 688 51.39 12.32 -41.23
N PHE A 689 51.11 12.53 -39.95
CA PHE A 689 52.00 12.14 -38.86
C PHE A 689 52.15 10.62 -38.77
N SER A 690 51.03 9.87 -38.88
CA SER A 690 51.06 8.41 -38.95
C SER A 690 51.88 7.91 -40.13
N MET A 691 51.78 8.59 -41.29
CA MET A 691 52.59 8.28 -42.47
C MET A 691 54.07 8.57 -42.25
N GLN A 692 54.41 9.67 -41.58
CA GLN A 692 55.79 9.99 -41.23
C GLN A 692 56.40 8.90 -40.34
N ASP A 693 55.71 8.54 -39.26
CA ASP A 693 56.17 7.51 -38.32
C ASP A 693 56.37 6.16 -39.01
N GLU A 694 55.40 5.75 -39.84
CA GLU A 694 55.48 4.46 -40.52
C GLU A 694 56.54 4.45 -41.62
N PHE A 695 56.73 5.56 -42.34
CA PHE A 695 57.81 5.68 -43.32
C PHE A 695 59.18 5.64 -42.64
N ILE A 696 59.35 6.29 -41.48
CA ILE A 696 60.59 6.22 -40.70
C ILE A 696 60.86 4.79 -40.24
N LYS A 697 59.84 4.05 -39.78
CA LYS A 697 60.00 2.63 -39.42
C LYS A 697 60.44 1.78 -40.62
N GLN A 698 59.84 1.99 -41.80
CA GLN A 698 60.22 1.27 -43.01
C GLN A 698 61.67 1.52 -43.41
N ILE A 699 62.13 2.78 -43.35
CA ILE A 699 63.52 3.13 -43.66
C ILE A 699 64.49 2.49 -42.67
N LYS A 700 64.21 2.56 -41.36
CA LYS A 700 65.03 1.89 -40.34
C LYS A 700 65.08 0.38 -40.56
N HIS A 701 63.95 -0.23 -40.91
CA HIS A 701 63.87 -1.67 -41.22
C HIS A 701 64.73 -2.04 -42.45
N TYR A 702 64.72 -1.22 -43.50
CA TYR A 702 65.60 -1.43 -44.65
C TYR A 702 67.07 -1.26 -44.29
N GLU A 703 67.43 -0.26 -43.49
CA GLU A 703 68.81 -0.09 -42.99
C GLU A 703 69.27 -1.30 -42.17
N ASP A 704 68.41 -1.84 -41.30
CA ASP A 704 68.69 -3.05 -40.52
C ASP A 704 68.90 -4.27 -41.41
N LEU A 705 68.05 -4.47 -42.43
CA LEU A 705 68.22 -5.55 -43.41
C LEU A 705 69.50 -5.40 -44.23
N ILE A 706 69.88 -4.17 -44.62
CA ILE A 706 71.14 -3.90 -45.31
C ILE A 706 72.33 -4.30 -44.43
N ASN A 707 72.31 -3.87 -43.16
CA ASN A 707 73.37 -4.15 -42.20
C ASN A 707 73.52 -5.66 -41.91
N GLN A 708 72.41 -6.40 -41.86
CA GLN A 708 72.42 -7.84 -41.59
C GLN A 708 72.77 -8.69 -42.82
N CYS A 709 72.22 -8.35 -44.00
CA CYS A 709 72.35 -9.20 -45.18
C CYS A 709 73.53 -8.83 -46.10
N TYR A 710 74.08 -7.63 -45.94
CA TYR A 710 75.18 -7.12 -46.75
C TYR A 710 76.30 -6.49 -45.90
N PRO A 711 76.87 -7.25 -44.94
CA PRO A 711 77.97 -6.74 -44.12
C PRO A 711 79.17 -6.34 -45.00
N ASP A 712 79.88 -5.30 -44.56
CA ASP A 712 81.08 -4.73 -45.19
C ASP A 712 80.89 -4.28 -46.66
N SER A 713 79.64 -4.09 -47.10
CA SER A 713 79.34 -3.66 -48.47
C SER A 713 79.47 -2.15 -48.68
N GLY A 714 79.43 -1.35 -47.60
CA GLY A 714 79.39 0.11 -47.65
C GLY A 714 78.19 0.66 -48.41
N ILE A 715 77.11 -0.12 -48.53
CA ILE A 715 75.87 0.28 -49.19
C ILE A 715 74.96 0.89 -48.12
N THR A 716 74.49 2.11 -48.34
CA THR A 716 73.48 2.78 -47.51
C THR A 716 72.43 3.41 -48.42
N LEU A 717 71.27 3.74 -47.87
CA LEU A 717 70.29 4.57 -48.57
C LEU A 717 70.87 5.97 -48.83
N GLU A 718 70.40 6.65 -49.88
CA GLU A 718 70.89 7.99 -50.27
C GLU A 718 70.38 9.12 -49.35
N PHE A 719 69.50 8.80 -48.40
CA PHE A 719 68.87 9.74 -47.48
C PHE A 719 68.77 9.12 -46.08
N LYS A 720 68.82 9.95 -45.05
CA LYS A 720 68.72 9.55 -43.64
C LYS A 720 67.37 9.95 -43.05
N VAL A 721 67.10 9.46 -41.83
CA VAL A 721 65.88 9.80 -41.06
C VAL A 721 65.68 11.32 -40.91
N ASP A 722 66.75 12.09 -40.70
CA ASP A 722 66.67 13.55 -40.59
C ASP A 722 66.20 14.22 -41.90
N ASP A 723 66.63 13.70 -43.05
CA ASP A 723 66.19 14.18 -44.36
C ASP A 723 64.69 13.91 -44.58
N VAL A 724 64.23 12.72 -44.16
CA VAL A 724 62.80 12.34 -44.19
C VAL A 724 61.95 13.30 -43.36
N LEU A 725 62.39 13.63 -42.14
CA LEU A 725 61.70 14.60 -41.29
C LEU A 725 61.60 15.97 -41.95
N SER A 726 62.66 16.41 -42.64
CA SER A 726 62.65 17.64 -43.44
C SER A 726 61.65 17.55 -44.58
N PHE A 727 61.60 16.44 -45.32
CA PHE A 727 60.68 16.27 -46.45
C PHE A 727 59.22 16.37 -46.02
N PHE A 728 58.82 15.65 -44.97
CA PHE A 728 57.44 15.67 -44.46
C PHE A 728 57.04 17.06 -43.94
N SER A 729 57.97 17.77 -43.29
CA SER A 729 57.75 19.13 -42.78
C SER A 729 57.62 20.14 -43.91
N GLU A 730 58.50 20.10 -44.90
CA GLU A 730 58.46 20.99 -46.07
C GLU A 730 57.20 20.76 -46.91
N ILE A 731 56.79 19.51 -47.11
CA ILE A 731 55.55 19.20 -47.85
C ILE A 731 54.33 19.76 -47.11
N ALA A 732 54.26 19.57 -45.79
CA ALA A 732 53.17 20.11 -44.97
C ALA A 732 53.16 21.65 -44.89
N GLN A 733 54.30 22.33 -45.06
CA GLN A 733 54.36 23.80 -45.11
C GLN A 733 54.00 24.38 -46.49
N ASN A 734 54.17 23.59 -47.56
CA ASN A 734 53.93 24.03 -48.94
C ASN A 734 52.46 23.96 -49.38
N HIS A 735 51.61 23.31 -48.59
CA HIS A 735 50.16 23.17 -48.80
C HIS A 735 49.42 23.68 -47.58
#